data_AF-A0AAD4M215-F1
#
_entry.id   AF-A0AAD4M215-F1
#
_cell.length_a   1.000
_cell.length_b   1.000
_cell.length_c   1.000
_cell.angle_alpha   90.00
_cell.angle_beta   90.00
_cell.angle_gamma   90.00
#
_symmetry.space_group_name_H-M   'P 1'
#
loop_
_entity.id
_entity.type
_entity.pdbx_description
1 polymer ?
#
loop_
_entity_poly.entity_id
_entity_poly.type
_entity_poly.pdbx_seq_one_letter_code
_entity_poly.pdbx_strand_id
1 'polypeptide(L)'
;MNSWNAEFVYREPLDGLKRHIQRELRSPGSDQKIYARYCSIIQSSGMGKSRLIDELSREDFLIPINLRPHGNKGYPPPDNELRQFLAGPQQDTALLAYNRASHFLLALFKVTQDTIVNELDPRSNNAPDRNYRIRAFRDLMSSGQNLKSVGGDRQSFYNKVVARASSEMRAQPDVGLMRLTEAFKRFRDAVNGEGVETPRSPRSTKKSLDIEIYISFDEAHSLTTPFGEHDWRSPFTELRRALQMLEGSPMWSFFLSTTGKITQFSQPRSVDPSNRVRQGELIIPQPYIYLGFDQLMETQKISKHNTLKDVTSLECIAHMGRPLWGTLYDHGNEESHKKLIGFAMDKLLCGSPGPGPLSDARIYAVLSQRLALDIGTSQFILPSVTPLNLAEIVHEQITYHMRVCISVGKEFESMRGVASSEPILSEAASRIMNDELGFNLPVALEKVFSGFSVSQGARGELLVAAWFTWARDQVVKSKGEPCDGALCHFFTVKELFENLFPASVFKLIEKAKPSLCPQNGNANQLFEDAFKGARMHFNHFIKPYEHEVLARKYLIRFMARGAAALGANCQPGFDAVYPFLYGDIHLDVQKLGFIIVQVKNDASISPKKFNGIFRDMDPFKSELLDASDKKNGIFPIPIIRLLFSLSSKGDPKVEHMKYKSPSDGATSLGNKGQALFTSYDYVCSGVSEDILKPVAGDTSNAWKAMVNMREEWDKFFRGSNEPEILRSSLPGTGADKTHSEFWWK
;
A
#
# COMPACT_ATOMS: atom_id res chain seq x y z
N MET A 1 18.25 -17.26 -2.43
CA MET A 1 18.63 -18.02 -1.22
C MET A 1 19.31 -17.10 -0.24
N ASN A 2 20.36 -16.38 -0.63
CA ASN A 2 21.08 -15.44 0.24
C ASN A 2 20.17 -14.38 0.90
N SER A 3 19.24 -13.78 0.14
CA SER A 3 18.22 -12.85 0.68
C SER A 3 17.32 -13.45 1.78
N TRP A 4 17.00 -14.75 1.70
CA TRP A 4 16.19 -15.41 2.75
C TRP A 4 16.99 -15.65 4.04
N ASN A 5 18.31 -15.78 3.93
CA ASN A 5 19.19 -16.00 5.08
C ASN A 5 19.77 -14.69 5.64
N ALA A 6 19.47 -13.55 5.02
CA ALA A 6 19.84 -12.21 5.49
C ALA A 6 19.38 -11.96 6.92
N GLU A 7 19.95 -11.01 7.63
CA GLU A 7 19.47 -10.66 8.97
C GLU A 7 18.02 -10.14 8.94
N PHE A 8 17.21 -10.50 9.94
CA PHE A 8 15.87 -9.94 10.11
C PHE A 8 15.95 -8.63 10.88
N VAL A 9 16.03 -7.54 10.12
CA VAL A 9 16.11 -6.17 10.64
C VAL A 9 14.75 -5.72 11.16
N TYR A 10 14.73 -4.96 12.25
CA TYR A 10 13.52 -4.43 12.91
C TYR A 10 12.53 -5.49 13.43
N ARG A 11 12.72 -5.97 14.67
CA ARG A 11 11.95 -7.08 15.28
C ARG A 11 10.51 -6.75 15.70
N GLU A 12 10.08 -5.49 15.64
CA GLU A 12 8.76 -5.05 16.10
C GLU A 12 7.57 -5.81 15.47
N PRO A 13 7.57 -6.21 14.18
CA PRO A 13 6.51 -7.04 13.62
C PRO A 13 6.41 -8.44 14.24
N LEU A 14 7.53 -9.03 14.70
CA LEU A 14 7.55 -10.33 15.37
C LEU A 14 6.96 -10.23 16.78
N ASP A 15 7.41 -9.22 17.54
CA ASP A 15 6.89 -8.97 18.87
C ASP A 15 5.40 -8.57 18.82
N GLY A 16 5.02 -7.80 17.79
CA GLY A 16 3.64 -7.45 17.48
C GLY A 16 2.75 -8.67 17.22
N LEU A 17 3.25 -9.67 16.48
CA LEU A 17 2.54 -10.93 16.23
C LEU A 17 2.31 -11.71 17.53
N LYS A 18 3.34 -11.84 18.38
CA LYS A 18 3.22 -12.51 19.69
C LYS A 18 2.21 -11.80 20.60
N ARG A 19 2.25 -10.47 20.66
CA ARG A 19 1.26 -9.66 21.41
C ARG A 19 -0.16 -9.81 20.85
N HIS A 20 -0.30 -9.88 19.53
CA HIS A 20 -1.59 -10.10 18.87
C HIS A 20 -2.20 -11.44 19.31
N ILE A 21 -1.45 -12.55 19.22
CA ILE A 21 -1.92 -13.88 19.65
C ILE A 21 -2.36 -13.87 21.11
N GLN A 22 -1.55 -13.27 21.99
CA GLN A 22 -1.89 -13.15 23.40
C GLN A 22 -3.16 -12.33 23.64
N ARG A 23 -3.41 -11.29 22.85
CA ARG A 23 -4.66 -10.52 22.90
C ARG A 23 -5.84 -11.36 22.46
N GLU A 24 -5.75 -12.09 21.36
CA GLU A 24 -6.85 -12.92 20.85
C GLU A 24 -7.19 -14.06 21.83
N LEU A 25 -6.18 -14.65 22.50
CA LEU A 25 -6.39 -15.65 23.57
C LEU A 25 -7.06 -15.08 24.83
N ARG A 26 -6.87 -13.79 25.12
CA ARG A 26 -7.43 -13.09 26.28
C ARG A 26 -8.78 -12.43 26.02
N SER A 27 -9.22 -12.35 24.77
CA SER A 27 -10.40 -11.58 24.36
C SER A 27 -11.72 -12.35 24.23
N PRO A 28 -12.06 -13.38 25.04
CA PRO A 28 -13.45 -13.69 25.22
C PRO A 28 -14.04 -12.72 26.27
N GLY A 29 -14.79 -11.71 25.81
CA GLY A 29 -15.84 -11.14 26.65
C GLY A 29 -16.68 -12.29 27.18
N SER A 30 -17.13 -12.24 28.43
CA SER A 30 -17.45 -13.36 29.34
C SER A 30 -18.25 -14.58 28.82
N ASP A 31 -18.82 -14.55 27.62
CA ASP A 31 -19.62 -15.63 27.01
C ASP A 31 -19.17 -16.12 25.62
N GLN A 32 -18.22 -15.47 24.92
CA GLN A 32 -17.83 -15.87 23.55
C GLN A 32 -16.56 -16.73 23.53
N LYS A 33 -16.54 -17.85 22.80
CA LYS A 33 -15.32 -18.69 22.65
C LYS A 33 -14.70 -18.53 21.26
N ILE A 34 -13.38 -18.70 21.15
CA ILE A 34 -12.74 -18.73 19.83
C ILE A 34 -13.14 -20.01 19.08
N TYR A 35 -13.38 -19.94 17.78
CA TYR A 35 -13.78 -21.11 17.00
C TYR A 35 -12.66 -22.17 16.97
N ALA A 36 -11.45 -21.72 16.66
CA ALA A 36 -10.22 -22.49 16.68
C ALA A 36 -9.03 -21.52 16.87
N ARG A 37 -7.91 -22.01 17.40
CA ARG A 37 -6.69 -21.22 17.62
C ARG A 37 -5.93 -21.01 16.31
N TYR A 38 -6.44 -20.13 15.46
CA TYR A 38 -5.74 -19.72 14.24
C TYR A 38 -5.98 -18.25 13.92
N CYS A 39 -5.06 -17.62 13.20
CA CYS A 39 -5.30 -16.34 12.55
C CYS A 39 -4.71 -16.32 11.15
N SER A 40 -5.23 -15.43 10.31
CA SER A 40 -4.65 -15.16 9.00
C SER A 40 -3.59 -14.07 9.09
N ILE A 41 -2.52 -14.15 8.28
CA ILE A 41 -1.60 -13.02 8.07
C ILE A 41 -1.89 -12.42 6.70
N ILE A 42 -2.37 -11.19 6.70
CA ILE A 42 -2.94 -10.52 5.53
C ILE A 42 -2.07 -9.34 5.15
N GLN A 43 -1.43 -9.43 4.00
CA GLN A 43 -0.69 -8.32 3.41
C GLN A 43 -0.32 -8.61 1.95
N SER A 44 -0.02 -7.59 1.14
CA SER A 44 0.42 -7.79 -0.25
C SER A 44 1.75 -8.55 -0.39
N SER A 45 2.04 -8.98 -1.62
CA SER A 45 3.28 -9.67 -1.97
C SER A 45 4.52 -8.83 -1.60
N GLY A 46 5.56 -9.48 -1.08
CA GLY A 46 6.84 -8.83 -0.79
C GLY A 46 6.94 -8.12 0.56
N MET A 47 5.89 -8.16 1.38
CA MET A 47 5.85 -7.51 2.70
C MET A 47 6.43 -8.37 3.84
N GLY A 48 7.00 -9.54 3.52
CA GLY A 48 7.72 -10.37 4.50
C GLY A 48 6.87 -11.35 5.31
N LYS A 49 5.63 -11.69 4.91
CA LYS A 49 4.75 -12.64 5.63
C LYS A 49 5.43 -13.97 5.98
N SER A 50 5.90 -14.70 4.96
CA SER A 50 6.54 -16.00 5.18
C SER A 50 7.86 -15.85 5.93
N ARG A 51 8.55 -14.72 5.76
CA ARG A 51 9.80 -14.43 6.48
C ARG A 51 9.56 -14.18 7.97
N LEU A 52 8.51 -13.44 8.33
CA LEU A 52 8.10 -13.23 9.72
C LEU A 52 7.86 -14.57 10.44
N ILE A 53 7.23 -15.52 9.75
CA ILE A 53 6.97 -16.87 10.26
C ILE A 53 8.26 -17.70 10.38
N ASP A 54 9.18 -17.58 9.42
CA ASP A 54 10.50 -18.21 9.53
C ASP A 54 11.28 -17.69 10.74
N GLU A 55 11.19 -16.39 11.03
CA GLU A 55 11.83 -15.81 12.21
C GLU A 55 11.19 -16.28 13.51
N LEU A 56 9.85 -16.42 13.55
CA LEU A 56 9.16 -17.03 14.68
C LEU A 56 9.70 -18.46 14.94
N SER A 57 10.00 -19.23 13.88
CA SER A 57 10.53 -20.59 14.00
C SER A 57 11.93 -20.68 14.62
N ARG A 58 12.65 -19.56 14.78
CA ARG A 58 13.95 -19.51 15.48
C ARG A 58 13.79 -19.55 17.00
N GLU A 59 12.66 -19.07 17.51
CA GLU A 59 12.39 -18.94 18.96
C GLU A 59 11.36 -19.97 19.45
N ASP A 60 10.45 -20.36 18.57
CA ASP A 60 9.31 -21.19 18.89
C ASP A 60 9.22 -22.40 17.95
N PHE A 61 8.72 -23.53 18.46
CA PHE A 61 8.58 -24.73 17.64
C PHE A 61 7.50 -24.52 16.59
N LEU A 62 7.87 -24.54 15.32
CA LEU A 62 6.99 -24.25 14.20
C LEU A 62 7.10 -25.32 13.11
N ILE A 63 5.95 -25.79 12.62
CA ILE A 63 5.85 -26.69 11.47
C ILE A 63 5.46 -25.86 10.22
N PRO A 64 6.41 -25.61 9.29
CA PRO A 64 6.14 -24.79 8.11
C PRO A 64 5.61 -25.62 6.95
N ILE A 65 4.39 -25.32 6.51
CA ILE A 65 3.73 -25.95 5.36
C ILE A 65 3.53 -24.89 4.27
N ASN A 66 3.85 -25.19 3.03
CA ASN A 66 3.57 -24.33 1.88
C ASN A 66 2.74 -25.09 0.84
N LEU A 67 1.52 -24.62 0.59
CA LEU A 67 0.53 -25.27 -0.27
C LEU A 67 0.37 -24.57 -1.63
N ARG A 68 1.37 -23.78 -2.05
CA ARG A 68 1.31 -23.03 -3.31
C ARG A 68 0.96 -23.94 -4.48
N PRO A 69 0.07 -23.53 -5.41
CA PRO A 69 -0.25 -24.30 -6.60
C PRO A 69 0.99 -24.63 -7.45
N HIS A 70 0.93 -25.77 -8.13
CA HIS A 70 2.02 -26.24 -8.99
C HIS A 70 2.27 -25.23 -10.13
N GLY A 71 3.54 -24.96 -10.44
CA GLY A 71 3.94 -24.03 -11.50
C GLY A 71 4.05 -22.56 -11.07
N ASN A 72 3.47 -22.18 -9.92
CA ASN A 72 3.62 -20.82 -9.40
C ASN A 72 5.01 -20.64 -8.75
N LYS A 73 5.71 -19.57 -9.14
CA LYS A 73 7.04 -19.23 -8.60
C LYS A 73 6.93 -18.50 -7.26
N GLY A 74 7.81 -18.81 -6.33
CA GLY A 74 7.94 -18.09 -5.07
C GLY A 74 8.81 -18.84 -4.06
N TYR A 75 9.11 -18.19 -2.95
CA TYR A 75 9.86 -18.79 -1.83
C TYR A 75 9.07 -18.62 -0.53
N PRO A 76 8.98 -19.64 0.34
CA PRO A 76 9.51 -20.99 0.18
C PRO A 76 8.80 -21.79 -0.95
N PRO A 77 9.39 -22.86 -1.50
CA PRO A 77 8.76 -23.74 -2.50
C PRO A 77 7.59 -24.56 -1.92
N PRO A 78 6.71 -25.11 -2.78
CA PRO A 78 5.54 -25.88 -2.32
C PRO A 78 5.89 -27.29 -1.83
N ASP A 79 5.15 -27.75 -0.83
CA ASP A 79 5.07 -29.15 -0.38
C ASP A 79 4.04 -29.88 -1.25
N ASN A 80 4.45 -30.33 -2.44
CA ASN A 80 3.52 -30.79 -3.49
C ASN A 80 2.65 -31.99 -3.06
N GLU A 81 3.26 -33.01 -2.46
CA GLU A 81 2.61 -34.24 -2.04
C GLU A 81 1.60 -33.97 -0.93
N LEU A 82 1.98 -33.11 0.02
CA LEU A 82 1.09 -32.68 1.10
C LEU A 82 -0.07 -31.84 0.58
N ARG A 83 0.18 -30.90 -0.35
CA ARG A 83 -0.86 -30.11 -1.01
C ARG A 83 -1.87 -31.00 -1.72
N GLN A 84 -1.40 -31.98 -2.48
CA GLN A 84 -2.27 -32.91 -3.20
C GLN A 84 -3.15 -33.72 -2.23
N PHE A 85 -2.57 -34.18 -1.12
CA PHE A 85 -3.33 -34.91 -0.10
C PHE A 85 -4.42 -34.05 0.56
N LEU A 86 -4.08 -32.83 0.98
CA LEU A 86 -5.01 -31.94 1.69
C LEU A 86 -6.11 -31.38 0.77
N ALA A 87 -5.76 -30.98 -0.45
CA ALA A 87 -6.74 -30.47 -1.41
C ALA A 87 -7.78 -31.53 -1.78
N GLY A 88 -7.36 -32.80 -1.89
CA GLY A 88 -8.24 -33.91 -2.26
C GLY A 88 -8.68 -33.87 -3.73
N PRO A 89 -9.44 -34.89 -4.19
CA PRO A 89 -10.03 -34.91 -5.52
C PRO A 89 -11.06 -33.79 -5.75
N GLN A 90 -11.30 -33.46 -7.01
CA GLN A 90 -12.21 -32.38 -7.42
C GLN A 90 -13.70 -32.63 -7.03
N GLN A 91 -14.09 -33.89 -6.85
CA GLN A 91 -15.45 -34.32 -6.47
C GLN A 91 -15.50 -34.77 -4.99
N ASP A 92 -14.79 -34.06 -4.13
CA ASP A 92 -14.74 -34.43 -2.72
C ASP A 92 -16.05 -34.20 -1.98
N THR A 93 -16.22 -34.92 -0.86
CA THR A 93 -17.30 -34.63 0.10
C THR A 93 -16.72 -33.99 1.35
N ALA A 94 -17.53 -33.17 2.02
CA ALA A 94 -17.15 -32.56 3.29
C ALA A 94 -16.71 -33.60 4.34
N LEU A 95 -17.33 -34.78 4.37
CA LEU A 95 -16.95 -35.87 5.30
C LEU A 95 -15.56 -36.43 4.97
N LEU A 96 -15.28 -36.70 3.70
CA LEU A 96 -13.96 -37.20 3.29
C LEU A 96 -12.87 -36.16 3.52
N ALA A 97 -13.14 -34.89 3.25
CA ALA A 97 -12.21 -33.79 3.55
C ALA A 97 -11.95 -33.62 5.05
N TYR A 98 -12.99 -33.73 5.89
CA TYR A 98 -12.84 -33.74 7.34
C TYR A 98 -11.97 -34.91 7.83
N ASN A 99 -12.22 -36.11 7.29
CA ASN A 99 -11.44 -37.30 7.63
C ASN A 99 -9.98 -37.13 7.20
N ARG A 100 -9.71 -36.60 6.00
CA ARG A 100 -8.34 -36.30 5.56
C ARG A 100 -7.66 -35.27 6.45
N ALA A 101 -8.33 -34.18 6.80
CA ALA A 101 -7.76 -33.15 7.68
C ALA A 101 -7.44 -33.70 9.07
N SER A 102 -8.35 -34.50 9.65
CA SER A 102 -8.15 -35.11 10.97
C SER A 102 -7.01 -36.13 10.96
N HIS A 103 -6.94 -36.98 9.94
CA HIS A 103 -5.85 -37.96 9.78
C HIS A 103 -4.52 -37.29 9.44
N PHE A 104 -4.53 -36.19 8.71
CA PHE A 104 -3.37 -35.36 8.48
C PHE A 104 -2.82 -34.84 9.82
N LEU A 105 -3.64 -34.19 10.65
CA LEU A 105 -3.17 -33.66 11.94
C LEU A 105 -2.65 -34.78 12.85
N LEU A 106 -3.36 -35.92 12.92
CA LEU A 106 -2.91 -37.10 13.66
C LEU A 106 -1.54 -37.59 13.18
N ALA A 107 -1.38 -37.78 11.87
CA ALA A 107 -0.14 -38.24 11.27
C ALA A 107 0.99 -37.23 11.45
N LEU A 108 0.69 -35.93 11.29
CA LEU A 108 1.63 -34.84 11.48
C LEU A 108 2.21 -34.89 12.90
N PHE A 109 1.37 -34.99 13.94
CA PHE A 109 1.85 -35.04 15.32
C PHE A 109 2.70 -36.28 15.59
N LYS A 110 2.24 -37.46 15.15
CA LYS A 110 2.99 -38.71 15.38
C LYS A 110 4.32 -38.73 14.63
N VAL A 111 4.36 -38.31 13.36
CA VAL A 111 5.61 -38.27 12.58
C VAL A 111 6.55 -37.20 13.12
N THR A 112 6.04 -36.03 13.53
CA THR A 112 6.89 -34.99 14.15
C THR A 112 7.49 -35.49 15.45
N GLN A 113 6.69 -36.16 16.30
CA GLN A 113 7.18 -36.81 17.52
C GLN A 113 8.29 -37.82 17.18
N ASP A 114 8.05 -38.73 16.24
CA ASP A 114 9.00 -39.77 15.85
C ASP A 114 10.30 -39.15 15.29
N THR A 115 10.21 -38.09 14.49
CA THR A 115 11.38 -37.36 13.97
C THR A 115 12.18 -36.70 15.09
N ILE A 116 11.52 -36.04 16.04
CA ILE A 116 12.23 -35.42 17.17
C ILE A 116 12.95 -36.49 17.99
N VAL A 117 12.25 -37.55 18.39
CA VAL A 117 12.78 -38.57 19.32
C VAL A 117 13.83 -39.47 18.67
N ASN A 118 13.63 -39.86 17.41
CA ASN A 118 14.47 -40.88 16.79
C ASN A 118 15.52 -40.32 15.81
N GLU A 119 15.28 -39.16 15.22
CA GLU A 119 16.13 -38.59 14.16
C GLU A 119 16.93 -37.38 14.66
N LEU A 120 16.34 -36.52 15.50
CA LEU A 120 16.94 -35.25 15.92
C LEU A 120 17.54 -35.28 17.33
N ASP A 121 17.07 -36.16 18.22
CA ASP A 121 17.55 -36.30 19.60
C ASP A 121 18.62 -37.42 19.70
N PRO A 122 19.94 -37.10 19.72
CA PRO A 122 20.97 -38.11 19.85
C PRO A 122 20.96 -38.73 21.24
N ARG A 123 21.04 -40.07 21.31
CA ARG A 123 21.15 -40.87 22.55
C ARG A 123 22.48 -40.66 23.33
N SER A 124 23.06 -39.46 23.33
CA SER A 124 24.24 -39.12 24.12
C SER A 124 23.83 -38.66 25.54
N ASN A 125 24.73 -38.79 26.50
CA ASN A 125 24.48 -38.69 27.96
C ASN A 125 23.82 -37.40 28.48
N ASN A 126 23.55 -36.40 27.65
CA ASN A 126 22.75 -35.21 28.00
C ASN A 126 21.54 -35.11 27.06
N ALA A 127 20.33 -35.24 27.61
CA ALA A 127 19.11 -35.01 26.84
C ALA A 127 19.12 -33.57 26.26
N PRO A 128 18.95 -33.38 24.94
CA PRO A 128 18.95 -32.05 24.33
C PRO A 128 17.79 -31.21 24.85
N ASP A 129 18.05 -29.92 25.07
CA ASP A 129 17.02 -28.98 25.52
C ASP A 129 16.01 -28.65 24.41
N ARG A 130 14.90 -28.01 24.78
CA ARG A 130 13.84 -27.57 23.84
C ARG A 130 14.42 -26.69 22.71
N ASN A 131 15.37 -25.82 23.02
CA ASN A 131 15.95 -24.90 22.04
C ASN A 131 16.76 -25.64 20.97
N TYR A 132 17.49 -26.69 21.34
CA TYR A 132 18.16 -27.56 20.40
C TYR A 132 17.16 -28.24 19.46
N ARG A 133 16.07 -28.81 20.01
CA ARG A 133 15.02 -29.47 19.18
C ARG A 133 14.38 -28.51 18.20
N ILE A 134 14.11 -27.26 18.61
CA ILE A 134 13.59 -26.19 17.73
C ILE A 134 14.56 -25.92 16.59
N ARG A 135 15.83 -25.67 16.89
CA ARG A 135 16.86 -25.42 15.86
C ARG A 135 17.01 -26.61 14.91
N ALA A 136 17.15 -27.81 15.44
CA ALA A 136 17.33 -29.03 14.66
C ALA A 136 16.13 -29.31 13.73
N PHE A 137 14.91 -29.11 14.22
CA PHE A 137 13.72 -29.28 13.39
C PHE A 137 13.60 -28.19 12.31
N ARG A 138 13.92 -26.93 12.65
CA ARG A 138 13.98 -25.84 11.66
C ARG A 138 15.02 -26.13 10.57
N ASP A 139 16.18 -26.65 10.96
CA ASP A 139 17.25 -27.02 10.01
C ASP A 139 16.79 -28.17 9.11
N LEU A 140 16.10 -29.18 9.63
CA LEU A 140 15.46 -30.24 8.84
C LEU A 140 14.46 -29.68 7.81
N MET A 141 13.70 -28.65 8.18
CA MET A 141 12.69 -28.04 7.32
C MET A 141 13.26 -27.07 6.26
N SER A 142 14.53 -26.65 6.39
CA SER A 142 15.13 -25.61 5.54
C SER A 142 16.40 -26.04 4.79
N SER A 143 17.09 -27.08 5.26
CA SER A 143 18.33 -27.57 4.65
C SER A 143 18.10 -28.04 3.22
N GLY A 144 18.94 -27.58 2.29
CA GLY A 144 18.84 -27.92 0.86
C GLY A 144 17.69 -27.25 0.08
N GLN A 145 16.86 -26.40 0.72
CA GLN A 145 15.73 -25.72 0.08
C GLN A 145 16.15 -24.57 -0.84
N ASN A 146 15.86 -24.68 -2.14
CA ASN A 146 16.18 -23.65 -3.14
C ASN A 146 14.90 -22.94 -3.66
N LEU A 147 14.97 -22.20 -4.77
CA LEU A 147 13.80 -21.50 -5.35
C LEU A 147 12.79 -22.41 -6.04
N LYS A 148 13.19 -23.63 -6.43
CA LYS A 148 12.39 -24.58 -7.21
C LYS A 148 11.81 -25.69 -6.35
N SER A 149 12.57 -26.17 -5.37
CA SER A 149 12.20 -27.34 -4.56
C SER A 149 12.58 -27.17 -3.09
N VAL A 150 11.79 -27.81 -2.23
CA VAL A 150 12.15 -28.06 -0.83
C VAL A 150 13.39 -28.97 -0.76
N GLY A 151 14.03 -29.00 0.41
CA GLY A 151 15.12 -29.94 0.71
C GLY A 151 14.64 -31.39 0.77
N GLY A 152 15.58 -32.33 0.58
CA GLY A 152 15.29 -33.76 0.61
C GLY A 152 14.69 -34.23 1.95
N ASP A 153 15.16 -33.67 3.06
CA ASP A 153 14.68 -34.04 4.40
C ASP A 153 13.25 -33.58 4.64
N ARG A 154 12.92 -32.33 4.30
CA ARG A 154 11.54 -31.81 4.34
C ARG A 154 10.60 -32.62 3.43
N GLN A 155 11.06 -32.97 2.23
CA GLN A 155 10.27 -33.80 1.31
C GLN A 155 10.01 -35.20 1.91
N SER A 156 11.05 -35.83 2.44
CA SER A 156 10.95 -37.14 3.11
C SER A 156 10.01 -37.10 4.32
N PHE A 157 10.12 -36.06 5.14
CA PHE A 157 9.24 -35.82 6.28
C PHE A 157 7.76 -35.76 5.86
N TYR A 158 7.42 -34.90 4.88
CA TYR A 158 6.02 -34.79 4.45
C TYR A 158 5.52 -36.02 3.71
N ASN A 159 6.38 -36.76 3.00
CA ASN A 159 6.03 -38.06 2.43
C ASN A 159 5.67 -39.09 3.52
N LYS A 160 6.43 -39.14 4.62
CA LYS A 160 6.08 -39.97 5.80
C LYS A 160 4.73 -39.56 6.39
N VAL A 161 4.46 -38.25 6.51
CA VAL A 161 3.16 -37.74 7.00
C VAL A 161 2.01 -38.19 6.10
N VAL A 162 2.11 -38.00 4.79
CA VAL A 162 1.06 -38.38 3.82
C VAL A 162 0.84 -39.90 3.79
N ALA A 163 1.93 -40.68 3.80
CA ALA A 163 1.84 -42.14 3.82
C ALA A 163 1.14 -42.64 5.09
N ARG A 164 1.50 -42.09 6.26
CA ARG A 164 0.87 -42.46 7.54
C ARG A 164 -0.59 -42.02 7.57
N ALA A 165 -0.91 -40.78 7.16
CA ALA A 165 -2.28 -40.28 7.11
C ALA A 165 -3.17 -41.17 6.22
N SER A 166 -2.68 -41.54 5.04
CA SER A 166 -3.39 -42.42 4.11
C SER A 166 -3.59 -43.83 4.67
N SER A 167 -2.59 -44.37 5.37
CA SER A 167 -2.71 -45.69 6.02
C SER A 167 -3.72 -45.67 7.16
N GLU A 168 -3.64 -44.66 8.04
CA GLU A 168 -4.52 -44.51 9.20
C GLU A 168 -5.97 -44.29 8.76
N MET A 169 -6.20 -43.47 7.74
CA MET A 169 -7.52 -43.21 7.17
C MET A 169 -8.15 -44.46 6.55
N ARG A 170 -7.37 -45.37 5.97
CA ARG A 170 -7.86 -46.67 5.48
C ARG A 170 -8.21 -47.63 6.61
N ALA A 171 -7.46 -47.58 7.72
CA ALA A 171 -7.64 -48.47 8.86
C ALA A 171 -8.85 -48.07 9.71
N GLN A 172 -9.04 -46.77 9.95
CA GLN A 172 -10.14 -46.26 10.77
C GLN A 172 -10.71 -44.99 10.14
N PRO A 173 -12.02 -44.93 9.84
CA PRO A 173 -12.61 -43.76 9.18
C PRO A 173 -12.61 -42.48 10.03
N ASP A 174 -12.71 -42.60 11.37
CA ASP A 174 -12.75 -41.47 12.31
C ASP A 174 -11.54 -41.50 13.27
N VAL A 175 -10.92 -40.34 13.47
CA VAL A 175 -9.82 -40.16 14.43
C VAL A 175 -10.36 -40.02 15.85
N GLY A 176 -11.45 -39.26 16.05
CA GLY A 176 -11.96 -38.90 17.37
C GLY A 176 -11.09 -37.94 18.20
N LEU A 177 -11.72 -37.20 19.11
CA LEU A 177 -11.08 -36.16 19.94
C LEU A 177 -9.94 -36.68 20.80
N MET A 178 -10.17 -37.80 21.51
CA MET A 178 -9.20 -38.35 22.47
C MET A 178 -7.90 -38.79 21.78
N ARG A 179 -8.01 -39.44 20.61
CA ARG A 179 -6.85 -39.93 19.86
C ARG A 179 -6.00 -38.78 19.31
N LEU A 180 -6.65 -37.73 18.80
CA LEU A 180 -5.96 -36.57 18.26
C LEU A 180 -5.28 -35.75 19.37
N THR A 181 -5.96 -35.52 20.49
CA THR A 181 -5.42 -34.77 21.64
C THR A 181 -4.28 -35.52 22.33
N GLU A 182 -4.37 -36.85 22.46
CA GLU A 182 -3.27 -37.67 22.99
C GLU A 182 -2.04 -37.66 22.07
N ALA A 183 -2.25 -37.74 20.75
CA ALA A 183 -1.14 -37.62 19.79
C ALA A 183 -0.47 -36.24 19.87
N PHE A 184 -1.26 -35.16 19.98
CA PHE A 184 -0.72 -33.82 20.18
C PHE A 184 0.06 -33.71 21.49
N LYS A 185 -0.47 -34.26 22.59
CA LYS A 185 0.19 -34.24 23.91
C LYS A 185 1.57 -34.90 23.85
N ARG A 186 1.66 -36.10 23.26
CA ARG A 186 2.94 -36.82 23.11
C ARG A 186 3.95 -36.06 22.25
N PHE A 187 3.48 -35.49 21.15
CA PHE A 187 4.30 -34.62 20.31
C PHE A 187 4.83 -33.41 21.08
N ARG A 188 3.95 -32.69 21.78
CA ARG A 188 4.33 -31.54 22.62
C ARG A 188 5.34 -31.94 23.69
N ASP A 189 5.11 -33.06 24.37
CA ASP A 189 6.02 -33.57 25.41
C ASP A 189 7.39 -33.92 24.80
N ALA A 190 7.44 -34.46 23.58
CA ALA A 190 8.70 -34.69 22.85
C ALA A 190 9.45 -33.40 22.48
N VAL A 191 8.73 -32.30 22.20
CA VAL A 191 9.32 -30.97 21.95
C VAL A 191 9.87 -30.36 23.24
N ASN A 192 9.16 -30.48 24.36
CA ASN A 192 9.53 -29.84 25.62
C ASN A 192 10.50 -30.67 26.48
N GLY A 193 10.58 -31.98 26.25
CA GLY A 193 11.27 -32.95 27.09
C GLY A 193 10.32 -33.62 28.10
N GLU A 194 10.49 -34.92 28.34
CA GLU A 194 9.68 -35.66 29.32
C GLU A 194 9.88 -35.08 30.73
N GLY A 195 8.78 -34.76 31.43
CA GLY A 195 8.81 -34.34 32.84
C GLY A 195 9.15 -32.87 33.11
N VAL A 196 9.29 -32.03 32.08
CA VAL A 196 9.44 -30.57 32.27
C VAL A 196 8.08 -29.97 32.62
N GLU A 197 7.80 -29.78 33.92
CA GLU A 197 6.87 -28.72 34.31
C GLU A 197 7.48 -27.40 33.78
N THR A 198 6.72 -26.69 32.94
CA THR A 198 7.13 -25.38 32.44
C THR A 198 7.58 -24.51 33.61
N PRO A 199 8.73 -23.80 33.54
CA PRO A 199 9.14 -22.90 34.60
C PRO A 199 8.03 -21.87 34.83
N ARG A 200 7.30 -22.04 35.93
CA ARG A 200 6.39 -21.00 36.42
C ARG A 200 7.25 -19.79 36.69
N SER A 201 7.18 -18.78 35.83
CA SER A 201 7.72 -17.46 36.15
C SER A 201 7.15 -17.03 37.51
N PRO A 202 7.96 -16.80 38.56
CA PRO A 202 7.44 -16.50 39.89
C PRO A 202 6.78 -15.11 40.01
N ARG A 203 6.51 -14.41 38.89
CA ARG A 203 6.15 -12.98 38.91
C ARG A 203 4.91 -12.57 38.10
N SER A 204 4.03 -13.49 37.67
CA SER A 204 2.74 -13.07 37.12
C SER A 204 1.56 -13.83 37.73
N THR A 205 0.69 -13.10 38.42
CA THR A 205 -0.57 -13.58 39.02
C THR A 205 -1.72 -13.70 38.00
N LYS A 206 -1.40 -13.88 36.72
CA LYS A 206 -2.38 -14.18 35.65
C LYS A 206 -1.83 -15.33 34.81
N LYS A 207 -2.53 -16.49 34.81
CA LYS A 207 -2.24 -17.62 33.92
C LYS A 207 -2.09 -17.11 32.47
N SER A 208 -0.87 -17.02 31.95
CA SER A 208 -0.67 -16.85 30.52
C SER A 208 -1.06 -18.17 29.84
N LEU A 209 -1.99 -18.10 28.89
CA LEU A 209 -2.23 -19.19 27.96
C LEU A 209 -1.08 -19.17 26.97
N ASP A 210 0.05 -19.79 27.33
CA ASP A 210 1.23 -19.80 26.48
C ASP A 210 1.05 -20.83 25.36
N ILE A 211 1.32 -20.39 24.13
CA ILE A 211 1.34 -21.25 22.95
C ILE A 211 2.74 -21.84 22.84
N GLU A 212 2.81 -23.16 22.74
CA GLU A 212 4.08 -23.90 22.72
C GLU A 212 4.45 -24.39 21.32
N ILE A 213 3.44 -24.61 20.47
CA ILE A 213 3.55 -25.21 19.14
C ILE A 213 2.82 -24.35 18.11
N TYR A 214 3.48 -24.08 16.99
CA TYR A 214 2.90 -23.36 15.86
C TYR A 214 2.85 -24.22 14.59
N ILE A 215 1.82 -24.01 13.77
CA ILE A 215 1.73 -24.59 12.42
C ILE A 215 1.45 -23.46 11.45
N SER A 216 2.22 -23.31 10.39
CA SER A 216 1.93 -22.30 9.36
C SER A 216 1.54 -22.94 8.05
N PHE A 217 0.38 -22.58 7.51
CA PHE A 217 -0.10 -22.95 6.18
C PHE A 217 0.09 -21.75 5.25
N ASP A 218 1.22 -21.74 4.53
CA ASP A 218 1.56 -20.72 3.55
C ASP A 218 0.97 -21.01 2.17
N GLU A 219 0.57 -19.97 1.44
CA GLU A 219 -0.16 -20.04 0.17
C GLU A 219 -1.33 -21.05 0.16
N ALA A 220 -2.10 -21.09 1.24
CA ALA A 220 -3.13 -22.11 1.47
C ALA A 220 -4.47 -21.89 0.71
N HIS A 221 -4.53 -20.91 -0.20
CA HIS A 221 -5.78 -20.49 -0.85
C HIS A 221 -6.45 -21.61 -1.66
N SER A 222 -5.68 -22.58 -2.14
CA SER A 222 -6.18 -23.76 -2.84
C SER A 222 -7.15 -24.60 -2.00
N LEU A 223 -7.03 -24.55 -0.67
CA LEU A 223 -7.94 -25.24 0.24
C LEU A 223 -9.28 -24.54 0.40
N THR A 224 -9.43 -23.31 -0.09
CA THR A 224 -10.62 -22.47 0.20
C THR A 224 -11.70 -22.60 -0.86
N THR A 225 -11.41 -23.29 -1.97
CA THR A 225 -12.36 -23.56 -3.05
C THR A 225 -13.52 -24.43 -2.55
N PRO A 226 -14.79 -24.00 -2.73
CA PRO A 226 -15.96 -24.78 -2.33
C PRO A 226 -16.05 -26.13 -3.06
N PHE A 227 -16.67 -27.14 -2.43
CA PHE A 227 -16.86 -28.47 -3.02
C PHE A 227 -17.85 -28.47 -4.20
N GLY A 228 -18.75 -27.48 -4.28
CA GLY A 228 -19.66 -27.32 -5.41
C GLY A 228 -20.49 -26.04 -5.30
N GLU A 229 -21.27 -25.72 -6.33
CA GLU A 229 -22.09 -24.50 -6.40
C GLU A 229 -23.09 -24.35 -5.24
N HIS A 230 -23.56 -25.48 -4.70
CA HIS A 230 -24.52 -25.54 -3.60
C HIS A 230 -23.90 -25.92 -2.26
N ASP A 231 -22.61 -26.28 -2.21
CA ASP A 231 -21.90 -26.61 -0.97
C ASP A 231 -20.75 -25.65 -0.75
N TRP A 232 -20.99 -24.66 0.10
CA TRP A 232 -20.06 -23.56 0.39
C TRP A 232 -18.92 -24.00 1.32
N ARG A 233 -18.90 -25.27 1.76
CA ARG A 233 -17.77 -25.86 2.48
C ARG A 233 -16.64 -26.15 1.52
N SER A 234 -15.42 -26.13 2.07
CA SER A 234 -14.16 -26.36 1.37
C SER A 234 -13.21 -27.20 2.22
N PRO A 235 -12.11 -27.74 1.64
CA PRO A 235 -11.07 -28.41 2.41
C PRO A 235 -10.57 -27.59 3.62
N PHE A 236 -10.49 -26.27 3.48
CA PHE A 236 -10.14 -25.35 4.56
C PHE A 236 -11.19 -25.36 5.68
N THR A 237 -12.48 -25.28 5.36
CA THR A 237 -13.53 -25.31 6.39
C THR A 237 -13.50 -26.60 7.21
N GLU A 238 -13.15 -27.72 6.57
CA GLU A 238 -13.04 -29.02 7.23
C GLU A 238 -11.73 -29.16 8.03
N LEU A 239 -10.63 -28.59 7.54
CA LEU A 239 -9.40 -28.43 8.33
C LEU A 239 -9.63 -27.54 9.57
N ARG A 240 -10.39 -26.46 9.42
CA ARG A 240 -10.79 -25.57 10.51
C ARG A 240 -11.58 -26.32 11.58
N ARG A 241 -12.49 -27.21 11.17
CA ARG A 241 -13.24 -28.10 12.08
C ARG A 241 -12.33 -29.10 12.80
N ALA A 242 -11.35 -29.69 12.11
CA ALA A 242 -10.38 -30.57 12.75
C ALA A 242 -9.50 -29.82 13.77
N LEU A 243 -9.09 -28.57 13.46
CA LEU A 243 -8.36 -27.70 14.39
C LEU A 243 -9.19 -27.29 15.60
N GLN A 244 -10.51 -27.14 15.47
CA GLN A 244 -11.40 -26.85 16.59
C GLN A 244 -11.35 -27.96 17.67
N MET A 245 -11.10 -29.22 17.31
CA MET A 245 -10.90 -30.30 18.28
C MET A 245 -9.69 -30.05 19.20
N LEU A 246 -8.77 -29.17 18.78
CA LEU A 246 -7.56 -28.82 19.50
C LEU A 246 -7.63 -27.43 20.15
N GLU A 247 -8.83 -26.84 20.27
CA GLU A 247 -9.03 -25.51 20.90
C GLU A 247 -8.49 -25.46 22.35
N GLY A 248 -8.47 -26.59 23.07
CA GLY A 248 -7.90 -26.69 24.42
C GLY A 248 -6.38 -26.82 24.48
N SER A 249 -5.72 -27.12 23.35
CA SER A 249 -4.29 -27.41 23.28
C SER A 249 -3.45 -26.12 23.16
N PRO A 250 -2.21 -26.07 23.71
CA PRO A 250 -1.28 -24.93 23.58
C PRO A 250 -0.67 -24.83 22.17
N MET A 251 -1.51 -24.79 21.14
CA MET A 251 -1.11 -24.65 19.74
C MET A 251 -1.79 -23.48 19.06
N TRP A 252 -1.14 -22.94 18.03
CA TRP A 252 -1.69 -21.90 17.18
C TRP A 252 -1.35 -22.13 15.71
N SER A 253 -2.33 -21.91 14.83
CA SER A 253 -2.14 -22.06 13.39
C SER A 253 -2.15 -20.71 12.68
N PHE A 254 -1.27 -20.54 11.68
CA PHE A 254 -1.28 -19.38 10.79
C PHE A 254 -1.73 -19.78 9.40
N PHE A 255 -2.58 -18.96 8.78
CA PHE A 255 -2.93 -19.09 7.37
C PHE A 255 -2.43 -17.86 6.61
N LEU A 256 -1.49 -18.08 5.69
CA LEU A 256 -0.91 -17.02 4.87
C LEU A 256 -1.41 -17.22 3.44
N SER A 257 -1.75 -16.13 2.77
CA SER A 257 -1.93 -16.16 1.32
C SER A 257 -1.53 -14.82 0.70
N THR A 258 -0.91 -14.90 -0.49
CA THR A 258 -0.72 -13.74 -1.37
C THR A 258 -1.70 -13.73 -2.54
N THR A 259 -2.35 -14.86 -2.82
CA THR A 259 -3.16 -15.10 -4.02
C THR A 259 -4.49 -15.72 -3.60
N GLY A 260 -5.63 -15.04 -3.83
CA GLY A 260 -6.96 -15.44 -3.32
C GLY A 260 -7.67 -14.31 -2.57
N LYS A 261 -9.01 -14.36 -2.43
CA LYS A 261 -9.74 -13.32 -1.68
C LYS A 261 -9.19 -13.32 -0.25
N ILE A 262 -8.68 -12.18 0.20
CA ILE A 262 -8.02 -12.01 1.49
C ILE A 262 -8.94 -12.45 2.67
N THR A 263 -10.25 -12.39 2.47
CA THR A 263 -11.30 -12.85 3.40
C THR A 263 -11.54 -14.37 3.40
N GLN A 264 -10.87 -15.17 2.56
CA GLN A 264 -11.15 -16.61 2.43
C GLN A 264 -10.96 -17.41 3.74
N PHE A 265 -10.00 -16.99 4.57
CA PHE A 265 -9.72 -17.62 5.86
C PHE A 265 -10.43 -16.93 7.04
N SER A 266 -11.07 -15.80 6.75
CA SER A 266 -11.59 -14.81 7.70
C SER A 266 -12.83 -14.17 7.06
N GLN A 267 -13.88 -14.97 6.86
CA GLN A 267 -15.09 -14.54 6.18
C GLN A 267 -15.97 -13.67 7.08
N PRO A 268 -16.79 -12.76 6.51
CA PRO A 268 -17.75 -12.02 7.29
C PRO A 268 -18.69 -12.93 8.07
N ARG A 269 -19.04 -12.51 9.28
CA ARG A 269 -19.85 -13.31 10.19
C ARG A 269 -21.16 -13.77 9.57
N SER A 270 -21.81 -12.96 8.75
CA SER A 270 -23.09 -13.27 8.11
C SER A 270 -23.04 -14.42 7.09
N VAL A 271 -21.87 -14.68 6.50
CA VAL A 271 -21.68 -15.68 5.43
C VAL A 271 -20.81 -16.87 5.86
N ASP A 272 -20.37 -16.92 7.13
CA ASP A 272 -19.53 -18.02 7.61
C ASP A 272 -20.28 -19.38 7.52
N PRO A 273 -19.62 -20.44 7.03
CA PRO A 273 -20.24 -21.78 6.95
C PRO A 273 -20.69 -22.35 8.30
N SER A 274 -20.16 -21.86 9.43
CA SER A 274 -20.55 -22.28 10.76
C SER A 274 -21.70 -21.44 11.32
N ASN A 275 -22.86 -22.07 11.57
CA ASN A 275 -24.00 -21.44 12.26
C ASN A 275 -23.61 -20.78 13.58
N ARG A 276 -22.68 -21.38 14.33
CA ARG A 276 -22.24 -20.90 15.64
C ARG A 276 -21.45 -19.59 15.53
N VAL A 277 -20.70 -19.42 14.44
CA VAL A 277 -20.04 -18.14 14.10
C VAL A 277 -21.10 -17.13 13.68
N ARG A 278 -22.02 -17.50 12.78
CA ARG A 278 -23.13 -16.63 12.34
C ARG A 278 -23.94 -16.10 13.54
N GLN A 279 -24.28 -16.98 14.48
CA GLN A 279 -25.02 -16.66 15.70
C GLN A 279 -24.19 -15.92 16.77
N GLY A 280 -22.85 -15.87 16.63
CA GLY A 280 -21.94 -15.16 17.54
C GLY A 280 -21.60 -15.92 18.81
N GLU A 281 -21.88 -17.23 18.85
CA GLU A 281 -21.42 -18.12 19.92
C GLU A 281 -19.90 -18.33 19.85
N LEU A 282 -19.38 -18.36 18.62
CA LEU A 282 -17.96 -18.51 18.33
C LEU A 282 -17.42 -17.32 17.54
N ILE A 283 -16.21 -16.89 17.87
CA ILE A 283 -15.51 -15.80 17.17
C ILE A 283 -14.27 -16.32 16.44
N ILE A 284 -13.97 -15.72 15.29
CA ILE A 284 -12.72 -15.98 14.55
C ILE A 284 -11.70 -14.91 14.99
N PRO A 285 -10.47 -15.31 15.36
CA PRO A 285 -9.42 -14.34 15.71
C PRO A 285 -9.17 -13.34 14.59
N GLN A 286 -8.86 -12.10 14.97
CA GLN A 286 -8.56 -11.04 14.01
C GLN A 286 -7.33 -11.39 13.16
N PRO A 287 -7.22 -10.88 11.93
CA PRO A 287 -6.07 -11.14 11.10
C PRO A 287 -4.91 -10.23 11.51
N TYR A 288 -3.69 -10.72 11.31
CA TYR A 288 -2.48 -9.94 11.52
C TYR A 288 -2.05 -9.24 10.22
N ILE A 289 -1.98 -7.90 10.25
CA ILE A 289 -1.64 -7.08 9.07
C ILE A 289 -0.37 -6.23 9.27
N TYR A 290 0.16 -6.19 10.50
CA TYR A 290 1.18 -5.25 10.94
C TYR A 290 2.60 -5.74 10.65
N LEU A 291 2.99 -5.71 9.37
CA LEU A 291 4.35 -6.12 8.95
C LEU A 291 5.35 -4.96 8.93
N GLY A 292 4.89 -3.71 8.93
CA GLY A 292 5.72 -2.51 8.83
C GLY A 292 6.14 -2.16 7.40
N PHE A 293 6.89 -1.07 7.27
CA PHE A 293 7.42 -0.53 6.03
C PHE A 293 8.77 0.16 6.31
N ASP A 294 9.61 0.32 5.29
CA ASP A 294 10.94 0.97 5.36
C ASP A 294 11.92 0.34 6.38
N GLN A 295 11.73 -0.93 6.77
CA GLN A 295 12.55 -1.57 7.80
C GLN A 295 14.04 -1.58 7.41
N LEU A 296 14.33 -1.73 6.12
CA LEU A 296 15.71 -1.74 5.62
C LEU A 296 16.35 -0.34 5.58
N MET A 297 15.57 0.74 5.75
CA MET A 297 16.13 2.08 5.95
C MET A 297 16.77 2.25 7.33
N GLU A 298 16.61 1.31 8.26
CA GLU A 298 17.31 1.32 9.55
C GLU A 298 18.84 1.26 9.34
N THR A 299 19.29 0.43 8.40
CA THR A 299 20.70 0.31 8.00
C THR A 299 21.09 1.33 6.93
N GLN A 300 20.12 1.85 6.16
CA GLN A 300 20.31 2.83 5.08
C GLN A 300 19.62 4.18 5.35
N LYS A 301 19.79 4.74 6.56
CA LYS A 301 19.12 5.98 6.96
C LYS A 301 19.40 7.11 5.96
N ILE A 302 18.38 7.93 5.68
CA ILE A 302 18.49 9.10 4.79
C ILE A 302 19.64 10.04 5.20
N SER A 303 19.96 10.13 6.49
CA SER A 303 21.10 10.92 6.98
C SER A 303 22.47 10.45 6.50
N LYS A 304 22.56 9.25 5.90
CA LYS A 304 23.78 8.74 5.23
C LYS A 304 23.88 9.20 3.77
N HIS A 305 22.79 9.71 3.20
CA HIS A 305 22.72 10.23 1.84
C HIS A 305 22.76 11.75 1.89
N ASN A 306 23.72 12.35 1.17
CA ASN A 306 24.01 13.77 1.27
C ASN A 306 23.51 14.56 0.05
N THR A 307 23.20 13.89 -1.05
CA THR A 307 22.89 14.54 -2.32
C THR A 307 21.68 13.93 -3.03
N LEU A 308 21.13 14.65 -4.01
CA LEU A 308 20.13 14.12 -4.94
C LEU A 308 20.63 12.88 -5.68
N LYS A 309 21.93 12.81 -6.03
CA LYS A 309 22.50 11.61 -6.66
C LYS A 309 22.30 10.38 -5.77
N ASP A 310 22.62 10.50 -4.49
CA ASP A 310 22.52 9.41 -3.52
C ASP A 310 21.08 8.89 -3.39
N VAL A 311 20.11 9.79 -3.23
CA VAL A 311 18.69 9.41 -3.04
C VAL A 311 17.98 8.99 -4.32
N THR A 312 18.55 9.32 -5.50
CA THR A 312 18.08 8.78 -6.78
C THR A 312 18.78 7.48 -7.20
N SER A 313 19.74 6.99 -6.42
CA SER A 313 20.43 5.72 -6.68
C SER A 313 19.49 4.52 -6.56
N LEU A 314 19.81 3.45 -7.30
CA LEU A 314 19.08 2.19 -7.16
C LEU A 314 19.15 1.63 -5.73
N GLU A 315 20.31 1.76 -5.07
CA GLU A 315 20.50 1.35 -3.67
C GLU A 315 19.48 2.02 -2.76
N CYS A 316 19.46 3.36 -2.73
CA CYS A 316 18.57 4.09 -1.82
C CYS A 316 17.10 3.80 -2.13
N ILE A 317 16.71 3.84 -3.40
CA ILE A 317 15.32 3.61 -3.82
C ILE A 317 14.85 2.18 -3.48
N ALA A 318 15.70 1.16 -3.65
CA ALA A 318 15.34 -0.22 -3.33
C ALA A 318 15.12 -0.43 -1.82
N HIS A 319 15.75 0.37 -0.96
CA HIS A 319 15.57 0.26 0.50
C HIS A 319 14.34 1.01 1.02
N MET A 320 13.77 1.92 0.24
CA MET A 320 12.53 2.62 0.57
C MET A 320 11.31 1.80 0.18
N GLY A 321 10.61 1.27 1.18
CA GLY A 321 9.34 0.60 1.01
C GLY A 321 9.27 -0.77 1.67
N ARG A 322 8.66 -1.73 0.96
CA ARG A 322 8.61 -3.12 1.42
C ARG A 322 9.98 -3.80 1.29
N PRO A 323 10.31 -4.78 2.16
CA PRO A 323 11.63 -5.42 2.20
C PRO A 323 12.00 -6.23 0.94
N LEU A 324 11.02 -6.57 0.08
CA LEU A 324 11.28 -7.29 -1.17
C LEU A 324 12.38 -6.63 -2.02
N TRP A 325 12.35 -5.31 -2.16
CA TRP A 325 13.22 -4.61 -3.10
C TRP A 325 14.66 -4.55 -2.59
N GLY A 326 14.87 -4.08 -1.36
CA GLY A 326 16.19 -3.97 -0.76
C GLY A 326 16.88 -5.32 -0.63
N THR A 327 16.16 -6.37 -0.22
CA THR A 327 16.78 -7.70 -0.13
C THR A 327 17.16 -8.30 -1.50
N LEU A 328 16.41 -7.97 -2.57
CA LEU A 328 16.81 -8.33 -3.95
C LEU A 328 18.00 -7.52 -4.44
N TYR A 329 18.15 -6.27 -3.98
CA TYR A 329 19.31 -5.45 -4.27
C TYR A 329 20.56 -5.97 -3.53
N ASP A 330 20.52 -6.10 -2.21
CA ASP A 330 21.67 -6.46 -1.36
C ASP A 330 22.28 -7.82 -1.69
N HIS A 331 21.44 -8.75 -2.15
CA HIS A 331 21.85 -10.12 -2.47
C HIS A 331 21.75 -10.46 -3.97
N GLY A 332 21.44 -9.45 -4.79
CA GLY A 332 21.43 -9.55 -6.24
C GLY A 332 22.81 -9.30 -6.84
N ASN A 333 23.03 -9.81 -8.05
CA ASN A 333 24.15 -9.41 -8.89
C ASN A 333 23.73 -8.23 -9.80
N GLU A 334 24.70 -7.69 -10.56
CA GLU A 334 24.45 -6.56 -11.47
C GLU A 334 23.32 -6.86 -12.49
N GLU A 335 23.20 -8.10 -12.98
CA GLU A 335 22.11 -8.52 -13.86
C GLU A 335 20.74 -8.45 -13.16
N SER A 336 20.68 -8.84 -11.89
CA SER A 336 19.47 -8.74 -11.06
C SER A 336 19.09 -7.29 -10.82
N HIS A 337 20.07 -6.42 -10.59
CA HIS A 337 19.86 -4.98 -10.43
C HIS A 337 19.26 -4.36 -11.69
N LYS A 338 19.78 -4.69 -12.88
CA LYS A 338 19.24 -4.21 -14.17
C LYS A 338 17.80 -4.66 -14.42
N LYS A 339 17.41 -5.85 -13.93
CA LYS A 339 16.05 -6.39 -14.09
C LYS A 339 15.07 -5.96 -13.00
N LEU A 340 15.53 -5.28 -11.95
CA LEU A 340 14.71 -5.00 -10.76
C LEU A 340 13.47 -4.15 -11.09
N ILE A 341 13.60 -3.17 -11.98
CA ILE A 341 12.46 -2.35 -12.42
C ILE A 341 11.48 -3.15 -13.28
N GLY A 342 11.98 -3.97 -14.22
CA GLY A 342 11.10 -4.86 -15.00
C GLY A 342 10.30 -5.79 -14.07
N PHE A 343 10.96 -6.31 -13.03
CA PHE A 343 10.28 -7.11 -12.01
C PHE A 343 9.26 -6.30 -11.19
N ALA A 344 9.54 -5.04 -10.88
CA ALA A 344 8.59 -4.13 -10.24
C ALA A 344 7.37 -3.85 -11.13
N MET A 345 7.57 -3.70 -12.45
CA MET A 345 6.48 -3.56 -13.42
C MET A 345 5.60 -4.81 -13.48
N ASP A 346 6.22 -6.00 -13.60
CA ASP A 346 5.49 -7.28 -13.58
C ASP A 346 4.70 -7.46 -12.28
N LYS A 347 5.27 -7.07 -11.14
CA LYS A 347 4.59 -7.12 -9.84
C LYS A 347 3.43 -6.14 -9.73
N LEU A 348 3.57 -4.93 -10.27
CA LEU A 348 2.51 -3.92 -10.26
C LEU A 348 1.34 -4.32 -11.17
N LEU A 349 1.62 -4.94 -12.32
CA LEU A 349 0.61 -5.37 -13.31
C LEU A 349 0.06 -6.78 -13.06
N CYS A 350 0.63 -7.53 -12.11
CA CYS A 350 0.38 -8.97 -11.93
C CYS A 350 0.63 -9.78 -13.21
N GLY A 351 1.81 -9.60 -13.80
CA GLY A 351 2.23 -10.22 -15.05
C GLY A 351 2.77 -9.19 -16.03
N SER A 352 3.30 -9.68 -17.15
CA SER A 352 3.87 -8.81 -18.16
C SER A 352 2.78 -8.02 -18.91
N PRO A 353 3.11 -6.81 -19.41
CA PRO A 353 2.21 -6.05 -20.24
C PRO A 353 1.92 -6.86 -21.52
N GLY A 354 0.69 -7.34 -21.66
CA GLY A 354 0.24 -8.05 -22.84
C GLY A 354 -0.04 -7.08 -24.00
N PRO A 355 -0.26 -7.58 -25.22
CA PRO A 355 -0.71 -6.75 -26.33
C PRO A 355 -2.12 -6.21 -26.04
N GLY A 356 -2.30 -4.89 -26.13
CA GLY A 356 -3.60 -4.23 -25.97
C GLY A 356 -3.72 -3.34 -24.73
N PRO A 357 -4.88 -2.68 -24.55
CA PRO A 357 -5.08 -1.73 -23.45
C PRO A 357 -5.07 -2.44 -22.09
N LEU A 358 -4.57 -1.74 -21.07
CA LEU A 358 -4.60 -2.23 -19.70
C LEU A 358 -6.05 -2.36 -19.17
N SER A 359 -6.29 -3.40 -18.37
CA SER A 359 -7.52 -3.54 -17.60
C SER A 359 -7.68 -2.42 -16.57
N ASP A 360 -8.89 -2.18 -16.12
CA ASP A 360 -9.19 -1.11 -15.16
C ASP A 360 -8.42 -1.31 -13.85
N ALA A 361 -8.33 -2.54 -13.34
CA ALA A 361 -7.53 -2.88 -12.17
C ALA A 361 -6.04 -2.52 -12.33
N ARG A 362 -5.46 -2.77 -13.52
CA ARG A 362 -4.06 -2.39 -13.83
C ARG A 362 -3.90 -0.87 -13.96
N ILE A 363 -4.88 -0.18 -14.54
CA ILE A 363 -4.89 1.29 -14.61
C ILE A 363 -4.94 1.89 -13.21
N TYR A 364 -5.83 1.38 -12.35
CA TYR A 364 -5.93 1.82 -10.96
C TYR A 364 -4.62 1.60 -10.21
N ALA A 365 -3.96 0.47 -10.41
CA ALA A 365 -2.65 0.19 -9.80
C ALA A 365 -1.60 1.23 -10.19
N VAL A 366 -1.44 1.47 -11.50
CA VAL A 366 -0.45 2.41 -12.06
C VAL A 366 -0.73 3.83 -11.60
N LEU A 367 -1.97 4.31 -11.74
CA LEU A 367 -2.31 5.68 -11.34
C LEU A 367 -2.27 5.87 -9.82
N SER A 368 -2.63 4.86 -9.02
CA SER A 368 -2.54 4.94 -7.56
C SER A 368 -1.10 5.17 -7.09
N GLN A 369 -0.12 4.52 -7.72
CA GLN A 369 1.30 4.68 -7.39
C GLN A 369 1.88 6.04 -7.80
N ARG A 370 1.23 6.74 -8.73
CA ARG A 370 1.68 8.05 -9.23
C ARG A 370 0.95 9.21 -8.54
N LEU A 371 -0.34 9.07 -8.30
CA LEU A 371 -1.25 10.15 -7.90
C LEU A 371 -1.85 9.97 -6.49
N ALA A 372 -1.38 8.98 -5.72
CA ALA A 372 -1.89 8.67 -4.38
C ALA A 372 -3.42 8.46 -4.32
N LEU A 373 -3.97 7.70 -5.27
CA LEU A 373 -5.41 7.40 -5.29
C LEU A 373 -5.79 6.52 -4.09
N ASP A 374 -6.47 7.10 -3.09
CA ASP A 374 -6.92 6.37 -1.90
C ASP A 374 -8.33 5.79 -2.10
N ILE A 375 -8.39 4.68 -2.86
CA ILE A 375 -9.61 3.91 -3.14
C ILE A 375 -10.29 3.51 -1.83
N GLY A 376 -11.59 3.79 -1.71
CA GLY A 376 -12.41 3.41 -0.56
C GLY A 376 -12.41 4.41 0.61
N THR A 377 -12.04 5.67 0.35
CA THR A 377 -12.25 6.79 1.29
C THR A 377 -13.46 7.65 0.86
N SER A 378 -13.90 8.56 1.73
CA SER A 378 -14.99 9.52 1.44
C SER A 378 -14.73 10.46 0.25
N GLN A 379 -13.52 10.44 -0.34
CA GLN A 379 -13.17 11.17 -1.57
C GLN A 379 -13.47 10.38 -2.85
N PHE A 380 -13.65 9.07 -2.75
CA PHE A 380 -13.98 8.16 -3.84
C PHE A 380 -15.23 7.36 -3.44
N ILE A 381 -16.37 8.06 -3.38
CA ILE A 381 -17.67 7.46 -3.04
C ILE A 381 -18.20 6.76 -4.29
N LEU A 382 -18.87 5.63 -4.19
CA LEU A 382 -19.41 4.96 -5.38
C LEU A 382 -20.78 5.56 -5.75
N PRO A 383 -21.02 5.94 -7.03
CA PRO A 383 -22.32 6.47 -7.43
C PRO A 383 -23.36 5.37 -7.66
N SER A 384 -22.94 4.11 -7.93
CA SER A 384 -23.85 3.03 -8.35
C SER A 384 -23.33 1.62 -8.07
N VAL A 385 -22.39 1.47 -7.15
CA VAL A 385 -21.74 0.20 -6.88
C VAL A 385 -22.01 -0.17 -5.42
N THR A 386 -22.49 -1.39 -5.18
CA THR A 386 -22.75 -1.89 -3.82
C THR A 386 -21.44 -1.86 -3.00
N PRO A 387 -21.49 -1.68 -1.67
CA PRO A 387 -20.31 -1.81 -0.80
C PRO A 387 -19.49 -3.10 -1.05
N LEU A 388 -20.14 -4.15 -1.55
CA LEU A 388 -19.53 -5.42 -1.94
C LEU A 388 -18.50 -5.26 -3.07
N ASN A 389 -18.79 -4.56 -4.17
CA ASN A 389 -17.80 -4.51 -5.27
C ASN A 389 -16.61 -3.59 -4.94
N LEU A 390 -16.76 -2.61 -4.03
CA LEU A 390 -15.61 -1.82 -3.55
C LEU A 390 -14.61 -2.70 -2.80
N ALA A 391 -15.13 -3.54 -1.91
CA ALA A 391 -14.32 -4.49 -1.17
C ALA A 391 -13.60 -5.41 -2.16
N GLU A 392 -14.26 -5.86 -3.22
CA GLU A 392 -13.63 -6.68 -4.27
C GLU A 392 -12.51 -5.95 -5.02
N ILE A 393 -12.71 -4.67 -5.41
CA ILE A 393 -11.65 -3.87 -6.03
C ILE A 393 -10.46 -3.71 -5.09
N VAL A 394 -10.70 -3.34 -3.82
CA VAL A 394 -9.62 -3.18 -2.83
C VAL A 394 -8.89 -4.51 -2.60
N HIS A 395 -9.62 -5.62 -2.52
CA HIS A 395 -9.05 -6.95 -2.41
C HIS A 395 -8.17 -7.29 -3.62
N GLU A 396 -8.66 -7.06 -4.84
CA GLU A 396 -7.91 -7.29 -6.08
C GLU A 396 -6.62 -6.46 -6.09
N GLN A 397 -6.71 -5.18 -5.71
CA GLN A 397 -5.56 -4.28 -5.66
C GLN A 397 -4.50 -4.72 -4.64
N ILE A 398 -4.89 -5.22 -3.46
CA ILE A 398 -3.95 -5.71 -2.44
C ILE A 398 -3.33 -7.05 -2.88
N THR A 399 -4.14 -7.94 -3.44
CA THR A 399 -3.73 -9.30 -3.80
C THR A 399 -2.78 -9.29 -5.00
N TYR A 400 -3.13 -8.55 -6.05
CA TYR A 400 -2.46 -8.64 -7.35
C TYR A 400 -1.64 -7.40 -7.72
N HIS A 401 -1.93 -6.23 -7.13
CA HIS A 401 -1.37 -4.95 -7.59
C HIS A 401 -0.59 -4.17 -6.53
N MET A 402 0.04 -4.89 -5.60
CA MET A 402 0.98 -4.34 -4.61
C MET A 402 0.38 -3.29 -3.67
N ARG A 403 -0.95 -3.11 -3.59
CA ARG A 403 -1.56 -2.21 -2.60
C ARG A 403 -1.34 -2.74 -1.18
N VAL A 404 -1.11 -1.87 -0.20
CA VAL A 404 -0.82 -2.26 1.18
C VAL A 404 -2.10 -2.24 2.01
N CYS A 405 -2.42 -3.35 2.67
CA CYS A 405 -3.53 -3.43 3.62
C CYS A 405 -3.16 -2.71 4.93
N ILE A 406 -3.93 -1.71 5.34
CA ILE A 406 -3.66 -0.92 6.57
C ILE A 406 -4.77 -1.06 7.61
N SER A 407 -5.93 -1.59 7.23
CA SER A 407 -7.02 -1.86 8.16
C SER A 407 -7.91 -2.98 7.65
N VAL A 408 -8.38 -3.79 8.59
CA VAL A 408 -9.43 -4.78 8.40
C VAL A 408 -10.49 -4.50 9.46
N GLY A 409 -11.73 -4.30 9.03
CA GLY A 409 -12.87 -4.02 9.91
C GLY A 409 -13.19 -5.20 10.82
N LYS A 410 -13.86 -4.91 11.94
CA LYS A 410 -14.41 -5.95 12.81
C LYS A 410 -15.35 -6.84 11.99
N GLU A 411 -15.37 -8.13 12.34
CA GLU A 411 -16.14 -9.14 11.62
C GLU A 411 -15.83 -9.21 10.10
N PHE A 412 -14.69 -8.66 9.66
CA PHE A 412 -14.18 -8.74 8.28
C PHE A 412 -15.08 -8.09 7.21
N GLU A 413 -15.98 -7.19 7.60
CA GLU A 413 -16.95 -6.54 6.70
C GLU A 413 -16.34 -5.44 5.81
N SER A 414 -15.17 -4.93 6.18
CA SER A 414 -14.48 -3.87 5.42
C SER A 414 -12.97 -4.06 5.42
N MET A 415 -12.33 -3.54 4.38
CA MET A 415 -10.88 -3.52 4.24
C MET A 415 -10.44 -2.18 3.68
N ARG A 416 -9.33 -1.65 4.20
CA ARG A 416 -8.69 -0.45 3.66
C ARG A 416 -7.30 -0.79 3.16
N GLY A 417 -7.07 -0.52 1.89
CA GLY A 417 -5.75 -0.60 1.28
C GLY A 417 -5.28 0.76 0.80
N VAL A 418 -3.98 1.04 0.89
CA VAL A 418 -3.36 2.28 0.39
C VAL A 418 -2.23 1.97 -0.58
N ALA A 419 -2.08 2.80 -1.62
CA ALA A 419 -0.85 2.81 -2.42
C ALA A 419 0.22 3.54 -1.61
N SER A 420 0.98 2.77 -0.83
CA SER A 420 2.08 3.31 -0.02
C SER A 420 3.17 3.86 -0.93
N SER A 421 3.85 4.91 -0.49
CA SER A 421 4.97 5.50 -1.23
C SER A 421 6.10 4.49 -1.40
N GLU A 422 6.31 4.01 -2.62
CA GLU A 422 7.42 3.15 -2.98
C GLU A 422 8.07 3.71 -4.24
N PRO A 423 9.21 4.43 -4.12
CA PRO A 423 9.78 5.14 -5.25
C PRO A 423 10.09 4.21 -6.43
N ILE A 424 10.43 2.94 -6.15
CA ILE A 424 10.64 1.91 -7.16
C ILE A 424 9.36 1.51 -7.92
N LEU A 425 8.22 1.40 -7.23
CA LEU A 425 6.92 1.13 -7.87
C LEU A 425 6.41 2.36 -8.62
N SER A 426 6.66 3.56 -8.10
CA SER A 426 6.33 4.82 -8.77
C SER A 426 7.16 5.06 -10.02
N GLU A 427 8.43 4.62 -10.04
CA GLU A 427 9.27 4.61 -11.25
C GLU A 427 8.80 3.52 -12.23
N ALA A 428 8.47 2.31 -11.76
CA ALA A 428 7.88 1.27 -12.59
C ALA A 428 6.57 1.74 -13.26
N ALA A 429 5.68 2.38 -12.49
CA ALA A 429 4.46 2.99 -12.99
C ALA A 429 4.76 4.09 -14.04
N SER A 430 5.80 4.90 -13.81
CA SER A 430 6.30 5.87 -14.79
C SER A 430 6.60 5.18 -16.12
N ARG A 431 7.39 4.11 -16.11
CA ARG A 431 7.80 3.41 -17.34
C ARG A 431 6.60 2.79 -18.05
N ILE A 432 5.70 2.14 -17.32
CA ILE A 432 4.45 1.61 -17.88
C ILE A 432 3.63 2.70 -18.59
N MET A 433 3.52 3.90 -18.00
CA MET A 433 2.80 5.02 -18.60
C MET A 433 3.47 5.60 -19.84
N ASN A 434 4.76 5.31 -20.02
CA ASN A 434 5.62 5.96 -21.00
C ASN A 434 6.11 5.03 -22.12
N ASP A 435 6.09 3.72 -21.89
CA ASP A 435 6.42 2.68 -22.84
C ASP A 435 5.41 2.68 -24.00
N GLU A 436 5.79 2.09 -25.14
CA GLU A 436 4.98 1.98 -26.36
C GLU A 436 3.74 1.07 -26.22
N LEU A 437 3.36 0.71 -24.99
CA LEU A 437 2.20 -0.11 -24.63
C LEU A 437 0.85 0.59 -24.85
N GLY A 438 0.85 1.79 -25.43
CA GLY A 438 -0.38 2.55 -25.72
C GLY A 438 -1.08 3.11 -24.49
N PHE A 439 -0.36 3.34 -23.38
CA PHE A 439 -0.95 3.96 -22.19
C PHE A 439 -1.39 5.39 -22.51
N ASN A 440 -2.69 5.64 -22.45
CA ASN A 440 -3.26 6.96 -22.66
C ASN A 440 -3.75 7.52 -21.31
N LEU A 441 -2.99 8.48 -20.77
CA LEU A 441 -3.25 9.08 -19.46
C LEU A 441 -4.67 9.69 -19.33
N PRO A 442 -5.16 10.53 -20.25
CA PRO A 442 -6.52 11.06 -20.15
C PRO A 442 -7.60 9.95 -20.18
N VAL A 443 -7.47 8.93 -21.03
CA VAL A 443 -8.40 7.78 -21.05
C VAL A 443 -8.34 7.00 -19.73
N ALA A 444 -7.14 6.82 -19.17
CA ALA A 444 -6.94 6.15 -17.90
C ALA A 444 -7.58 6.92 -16.73
N LEU A 445 -7.49 8.25 -16.72
CA LEU A 445 -8.14 9.11 -15.73
C LEU A 445 -9.66 9.13 -15.88
N GLU A 446 -10.19 9.11 -17.10
CA GLU A 446 -11.62 9.00 -17.35
C GLU A 446 -12.21 7.70 -16.78
N LYS A 447 -11.48 6.58 -16.88
CA LYS A 447 -11.83 5.31 -16.22
C LYS A 447 -11.85 5.40 -14.69
N VAL A 448 -10.99 6.23 -14.10
CA VAL A 448 -11.01 6.49 -12.65
C VAL A 448 -12.25 7.33 -12.28
N PHE A 449 -12.52 8.40 -13.01
CA PHE A 449 -13.65 9.29 -12.71
C PHE A 449 -15.03 8.71 -13.06
N SER A 450 -15.09 7.73 -13.96
CA SER A 450 -16.31 6.96 -14.22
C SER A 450 -16.48 5.79 -13.25
N GLY A 451 -15.39 5.20 -12.75
CA GLY A 451 -15.41 4.11 -11.77
C GLY A 451 -15.69 4.56 -10.33
N PHE A 452 -15.38 5.82 -9.98
CA PHE A 452 -15.52 6.37 -8.64
C PHE A 452 -16.12 7.79 -8.66
N SER A 453 -17.02 8.12 -7.73
CA SER A 453 -17.45 9.50 -7.49
C SER A 453 -16.34 10.24 -6.77
N VAL A 454 -15.67 11.10 -7.52
CA VAL A 454 -14.66 12.03 -7.03
C VAL A 454 -15.26 13.42 -7.04
N SER A 455 -15.18 14.15 -5.92
CA SER A 455 -15.72 15.51 -5.85
C SER A 455 -15.07 16.44 -6.88
N GLN A 456 -15.78 17.48 -7.33
CA GLN A 456 -15.28 18.40 -8.37
C GLN A 456 -13.91 19.03 -8.02
N GLY A 457 -13.70 19.37 -6.75
CA GLY A 457 -12.41 19.89 -6.25
C GLY A 457 -11.29 18.85 -6.38
N ALA A 458 -11.51 17.65 -5.83
CA ALA A 458 -10.53 16.57 -5.87
C ALA A 458 -10.21 16.12 -7.31
N ARG A 459 -11.19 16.16 -8.24
CA ARG A 459 -10.94 15.94 -9.67
C ARG A 459 -9.94 16.96 -10.22
N GLY A 460 -10.14 18.25 -9.92
CA GLY A 460 -9.23 19.31 -10.36
C GLY A 460 -7.81 19.11 -9.85
N GLU A 461 -7.66 18.77 -8.56
CA GLU A 461 -6.37 18.49 -7.93
C GLU A 461 -5.65 17.32 -8.62
N LEU A 462 -6.36 16.22 -8.89
CA LEU A 462 -5.81 15.05 -9.57
C LEU A 462 -5.40 15.34 -11.02
N LEU A 463 -6.15 16.16 -11.75
CA LEU A 463 -5.80 16.56 -13.12
C LEU A 463 -4.50 17.37 -13.14
N VAL A 464 -4.36 18.33 -12.22
CA VAL A 464 -3.13 19.14 -12.12
C VAL A 464 -1.95 18.26 -11.69
N ALA A 465 -2.14 17.37 -10.72
CA ALA A 465 -1.12 16.39 -10.31
C ALA A 465 -0.66 15.51 -11.50
N ALA A 466 -1.61 15.05 -12.32
CA ALA A 466 -1.34 14.29 -13.53
C ALA A 466 -0.51 15.09 -14.53
N TRP A 467 -0.81 16.36 -14.76
CA TRP A 467 -0.02 17.25 -15.64
C TRP A 467 1.42 17.42 -15.15
N PHE A 468 1.64 17.58 -13.85
CA PHE A 468 2.99 17.67 -13.27
C PHE A 468 3.75 16.35 -13.43
N THR A 469 3.12 15.20 -13.18
CA THR A 469 3.78 13.90 -13.41
C THR A 469 4.09 13.65 -14.89
N TRP A 470 3.20 14.06 -15.80
CA TRP A 470 3.44 13.97 -17.24
C TRP A 470 4.61 14.85 -17.66
N ALA A 471 4.66 16.11 -17.20
CA ALA A 471 5.73 17.05 -17.51
C ALA A 471 7.08 16.52 -17.01
N ARG A 472 7.12 15.98 -15.78
CA ARG A 472 8.31 15.27 -15.27
C ARG A 472 8.73 14.14 -16.19
N ASP A 473 7.79 13.31 -16.65
CA ASP A 473 8.12 12.16 -17.49
C ASP A 473 8.66 12.56 -18.86
N GLN A 474 8.19 13.67 -19.44
CA GLN A 474 8.79 14.23 -20.65
C GLN A 474 10.24 14.69 -20.43
N VAL A 475 10.53 15.31 -19.28
CA VAL A 475 11.91 15.68 -18.91
C VAL A 475 12.80 14.45 -18.79
N VAL A 476 12.29 13.39 -18.15
CA VAL A 476 13.05 12.14 -17.98
C VAL A 476 13.30 11.47 -19.33
N LYS A 477 12.29 11.40 -20.20
CA LYS A 477 12.42 10.85 -21.56
C LYS A 477 13.48 11.56 -22.38
N SER A 478 13.51 12.90 -22.35
CA SER A 478 14.47 13.67 -23.15
C SER A 478 15.92 13.53 -22.70
N LYS A 479 16.15 13.11 -21.45
CA LYS A 479 17.49 12.86 -20.88
C LYS A 479 18.04 11.47 -21.15
N GLY A 480 17.23 10.51 -21.59
CA GLY A 480 17.65 9.13 -21.82
C GLY A 480 17.91 8.35 -20.52
N GLU A 481 18.88 7.43 -20.53
CA GLU A 481 19.22 6.65 -19.34
C GLU A 481 19.90 7.52 -18.26
N PRO A 482 19.60 7.32 -16.96
CA PRO A 482 20.28 8.04 -15.89
C PRO A 482 21.78 7.72 -15.84
N CYS A 483 22.62 8.72 -15.58
CA CYS A 483 24.06 8.55 -15.39
C CYS A 483 24.40 7.89 -14.05
N ASP A 484 25.62 7.34 -13.93
CA ASP A 484 26.29 7.00 -12.67
C ASP A 484 25.50 6.06 -11.72
N GLY A 485 24.77 5.07 -12.23
CA GLY A 485 24.05 4.09 -11.40
C GLY A 485 22.78 4.64 -10.73
N ALA A 486 22.35 5.85 -11.09
CA ALA A 486 21.05 6.37 -10.70
C ALA A 486 19.91 5.56 -11.33
N LEU A 487 18.84 5.35 -10.58
CA LEU A 487 17.62 4.74 -11.09
C LEU A 487 16.67 5.79 -11.66
N CYS A 488 16.62 6.97 -11.03
CA CYS A 488 15.78 8.08 -11.42
C CYS A 488 16.60 9.31 -11.80
N HIS A 489 16.07 10.13 -12.71
CA HIS A 489 16.64 11.45 -12.98
C HIS A 489 16.19 12.47 -11.92
N PHE A 490 17.09 13.41 -11.61
CA PHE A 490 16.74 14.71 -11.07
C PHE A 490 16.89 15.78 -12.17
N PHE A 491 16.15 16.88 -12.04
CA PHE A 491 16.03 17.89 -13.09
C PHE A 491 15.88 19.28 -12.48
N THR A 492 15.97 20.33 -13.30
CA THR A 492 15.69 21.70 -12.85
C THR A 492 14.20 21.98 -12.80
N VAL A 493 13.83 22.94 -11.95
CA VAL A 493 12.51 23.60 -12.02
C VAL A 493 12.25 24.14 -13.43
N LYS A 494 13.28 24.66 -14.10
CA LYS A 494 13.21 25.16 -15.47
C LYS A 494 12.76 24.09 -16.46
N GLU A 495 13.46 22.95 -16.48
CA GLU A 495 13.15 21.81 -17.36
C GLU A 495 11.71 21.30 -17.14
N LEU A 496 11.23 21.29 -15.89
CA LEU A 496 9.84 20.95 -15.58
C LEU A 496 8.86 21.93 -16.23
N PHE A 497 9.08 23.24 -16.06
CA PHE A 497 8.19 24.28 -16.60
C PHE A 497 8.24 24.33 -18.13
N GLU A 498 9.40 24.10 -18.74
CA GLU A 498 9.57 23.93 -20.18
C GLU A 498 8.71 22.80 -20.73
N ASN A 499 8.47 21.75 -19.94
CA ASN A 499 7.65 20.61 -20.34
C ASN A 499 6.19 20.71 -19.89
N LEU A 500 5.87 21.56 -18.92
CA LEU A 500 4.49 21.82 -18.51
C LEU A 500 3.80 22.85 -19.42
N PHE A 501 4.53 23.90 -19.81
CA PHE A 501 3.99 25.04 -20.55
C PHE A 501 4.50 25.07 -22.00
N PRO A 502 3.67 25.50 -22.97
CA PRO A 502 4.11 25.79 -24.33
C PRO A 502 5.18 26.89 -24.37
N ALA A 503 5.97 26.93 -25.43
CA ALA A 503 7.13 27.84 -25.53
C ALA A 503 6.75 29.33 -25.42
N SER A 504 5.56 29.72 -25.89
CA SER A 504 5.03 31.08 -25.76
C SER A 504 4.83 31.48 -24.30
N VAL A 505 4.18 30.61 -23.51
CA VAL A 505 3.94 30.81 -22.07
C VAL A 505 5.24 30.72 -21.29
N PHE A 506 6.09 29.75 -21.61
CA PHE A 506 7.34 29.58 -20.89
C PHE A 506 8.27 30.80 -21.02
N LYS A 507 8.36 31.43 -22.21
CA LYS A 507 9.10 32.69 -22.40
C LYS A 507 8.58 33.84 -21.54
N LEU A 508 7.27 33.88 -21.25
CA LEU A 508 6.68 34.86 -20.33
C LEU A 508 7.13 34.57 -18.90
N ILE A 509 7.17 33.30 -18.50
CA ILE A 509 7.60 32.86 -17.17
C ILE A 509 9.10 33.16 -16.98
N GLU A 510 9.97 32.77 -17.91
CA GLU A 510 11.43 32.98 -17.84
C GLU A 510 11.82 34.43 -17.58
N LYS A 511 11.14 35.36 -18.24
CA LYS A 511 11.41 36.80 -18.18
C LYS A 511 10.67 37.52 -17.05
N ALA A 512 9.91 36.80 -16.23
CA ALA A 512 9.19 37.39 -15.11
C ALA A 512 10.17 37.81 -13.99
N LYS A 513 9.90 38.95 -13.37
CA LYS A 513 10.50 39.39 -12.10
C LYS A 513 9.65 38.87 -10.93
N PRO A 514 10.13 38.90 -9.67
CA PRO A 514 9.32 38.45 -8.54
C PRO A 514 8.04 39.28 -8.41
N SER A 515 6.93 38.62 -8.12
CA SER A 515 5.65 39.25 -7.79
C SER A 515 5.70 39.88 -6.40
N LEU A 516 6.40 39.23 -5.46
CA LEU A 516 6.73 39.73 -4.14
C LEU A 516 8.23 39.63 -3.90
N CYS A 517 8.79 40.63 -3.20
CA CYS A 517 10.20 40.68 -2.86
C CYS A 517 10.39 41.35 -1.49
N PRO A 518 11.25 40.82 -0.60
CA PRO A 518 11.63 41.48 0.63
C PRO A 518 12.42 42.76 0.40
N GLN A 519 12.54 43.62 1.42
CA GLN A 519 13.24 44.90 1.31
C GLN A 519 14.69 44.78 0.81
N ASN A 520 15.41 43.76 1.25
CA ASN A 520 16.81 43.50 0.86
C ASN A 520 16.91 42.44 -0.26
N GLY A 521 15.79 42.05 -0.86
CA GLY A 521 15.75 41.07 -1.94
C GLY A 521 16.01 41.71 -3.32
N ASN A 522 16.35 40.89 -4.30
CA ASN A 522 16.56 41.35 -5.67
C ASN A 522 15.24 41.39 -6.45
N ALA A 523 14.55 42.54 -6.43
CA ALA A 523 13.29 42.74 -7.17
C ALA A 523 13.44 42.71 -8.71
N ASN A 524 14.67 42.67 -9.24
CA ASN A 524 14.94 42.58 -10.67
C ASN A 524 15.40 41.19 -11.12
N GLN A 525 15.49 40.22 -10.21
CA GLN A 525 15.93 38.86 -10.53
C GLN A 525 14.93 38.17 -11.46
N LEU A 526 15.35 37.79 -12.65
CA LEU A 526 14.49 37.06 -13.57
C LEU A 526 14.27 35.62 -13.08
N PHE A 527 13.14 35.02 -13.45
CA PHE A 527 12.82 33.63 -13.12
C PHE A 527 13.93 32.69 -13.62
N GLU A 528 14.41 32.90 -14.84
CA GLU A 528 15.47 32.08 -15.43
C GLU A 528 16.75 32.11 -14.58
N ASP A 529 17.10 33.26 -14.02
CA ASP A 529 18.29 33.43 -13.18
C ASP A 529 18.06 32.87 -11.77
N ALA A 530 16.89 33.14 -11.20
CA ALA A 530 16.51 32.66 -9.87
C ALA A 530 16.54 31.14 -9.78
N PHE A 531 16.00 30.43 -10.79
CA PHE A 531 15.83 28.99 -10.75
C PHE A 531 16.82 28.22 -11.65
N LYS A 532 17.84 28.89 -12.22
CA LYS A 532 18.87 28.28 -13.09
C LYS A 532 19.51 27.02 -12.47
N GLY A 533 19.80 27.09 -11.17
CA GLY A 533 20.42 26.01 -10.41
C GLY A 533 19.45 25.25 -9.50
N ALA A 534 18.13 25.54 -9.54
CA ALA A 534 17.17 24.91 -8.66
C ALA A 534 16.85 23.49 -9.15
N ARG A 535 17.25 22.47 -8.38
CA ARG A 535 17.11 21.05 -8.74
C ARG A 535 16.03 20.37 -7.93
N MET A 536 15.30 19.47 -8.55
CA MET A 536 14.22 18.72 -7.93
C MET A 536 14.20 17.28 -8.41
N HIS A 537 13.59 16.42 -7.60
CA HIS A 537 13.34 15.03 -7.90
C HIS A 537 11.98 14.65 -7.32
N PHE A 538 11.09 14.19 -8.19
CA PHE A 538 9.88 13.49 -7.78
C PHE A 538 9.44 12.53 -8.90
N ASN A 539 8.69 11.50 -8.54
CA ASN A 539 8.01 10.60 -9.47
C ASN A 539 6.60 10.21 -8.99
N HIS A 540 6.17 10.62 -7.81
CA HIS A 540 4.81 10.38 -7.33
C HIS A 540 4.37 11.42 -6.31
N PHE A 541 3.09 11.33 -5.93
CA PHE A 541 2.52 12.08 -4.82
C PHE A 541 2.33 11.22 -3.59
N ILE A 542 2.43 11.87 -2.43
CA ILE A 542 1.94 11.37 -1.14
C ILE A 542 0.79 12.27 -0.71
N LYS A 543 -0.22 11.71 -0.05
CA LYS A 543 -1.30 12.48 0.58
C LYS A 543 -1.17 12.41 2.11
N PRO A 544 -0.57 13.40 2.78
CA PRO A 544 -0.42 13.36 4.23
C PRO A 544 -1.76 13.47 4.95
N TYR A 545 -1.87 12.83 6.10
CA TYR A 545 -3.03 12.97 6.99
C TYR A 545 -2.93 14.17 7.93
N GLU A 546 -1.69 14.55 8.27
CA GLU A 546 -1.39 15.65 9.18
C GLU A 546 -0.70 16.77 8.42
N HIS A 547 -1.14 18.00 8.65
CA HIS A 547 -0.60 19.17 7.95
C HIS A 547 0.86 19.48 8.35
N GLU A 548 1.24 19.23 9.61
CA GLU A 548 2.57 19.59 10.13
C GLU A 548 3.71 18.94 9.32
N VAL A 549 3.49 17.76 8.76
CA VAL A 549 4.52 17.04 7.97
C VAL A 549 4.81 17.70 6.61
N LEU A 550 4.07 18.74 6.24
CA LEU A 550 4.34 19.60 5.08
C LEU A 550 5.24 20.79 5.42
N ALA A 551 5.54 21.04 6.71
CA ALA A 551 6.53 22.05 7.06
C ALA A 551 7.90 21.71 6.44
N ARG A 552 8.66 22.76 6.08
CA ARG A 552 9.95 22.64 5.39
C ARG A 552 10.92 21.65 6.02
N LYS A 553 10.95 21.58 7.37
CA LYS A 553 11.77 20.65 8.15
C LYS A 553 11.49 19.17 7.85
N TYR A 554 10.28 18.84 7.37
CA TYR A 554 9.89 17.49 6.97
C TYR A 554 9.93 17.28 5.45
N LEU A 555 9.68 18.30 4.63
CA LEU A 555 9.65 18.20 3.16
C LEU A 555 10.95 17.68 2.53
N ILE A 556 12.11 17.85 3.19
CA ILE A 556 13.35 17.25 2.71
C ILE A 556 13.26 15.71 2.63
N ARG A 557 12.47 15.09 3.52
CA ARG A 557 12.25 13.64 3.52
C ARG A 557 11.37 13.21 2.34
N PHE A 558 10.42 14.06 1.94
CA PHE A 558 9.60 13.84 0.75
C PHE A 558 10.48 13.91 -0.51
N MET A 559 11.36 14.90 -0.59
CA MET A 559 12.34 15.00 -1.68
C MET A 559 13.28 13.79 -1.73
N ALA A 560 13.85 13.38 -0.60
CA ALA A 560 14.71 12.19 -0.53
C ALA A 560 13.96 10.93 -1.01
N ARG A 561 12.67 10.86 -0.76
CA ARG A 561 11.77 9.79 -1.22
C ARG A 561 11.29 9.95 -2.67
N GLY A 562 11.62 11.06 -3.34
CA GLY A 562 11.10 11.34 -4.68
C GLY A 562 9.58 11.59 -4.72
N ALA A 563 9.04 12.17 -3.66
CA ALA A 563 7.62 12.48 -3.53
C ALA A 563 7.35 13.99 -3.58
N ALA A 564 6.35 14.38 -4.36
CA ALA A 564 5.57 15.59 -4.12
C ALA A 564 4.45 15.27 -3.11
N ALA A 565 3.75 16.30 -2.61
CA ALA A 565 2.62 16.08 -1.72
C ALA A 565 1.33 16.75 -2.23
N LEU A 566 0.23 16.01 -2.16
CA LEU A 566 -1.12 16.53 -2.28
C LEU A 566 -1.64 16.82 -0.89
N GLY A 567 -2.14 18.02 -0.68
CA GLY A 567 -2.69 18.46 0.59
C GLY A 567 -3.85 17.61 1.06
N ALA A 568 -4.05 17.56 2.38
CA ALA A 568 -5.24 16.96 2.96
C ALA A 568 -6.47 17.85 2.66
N ASN A 569 -7.67 17.26 2.72
CA ASN A 569 -8.90 18.05 2.67
C ASN A 569 -8.87 19.13 3.77
N CYS A 570 -9.27 20.36 3.44
CA CYS A 570 -9.29 21.52 4.34
C CYS A 570 -7.90 22.08 4.73
N GLN A 571 -6.86 21.78 3.96
CA GLN A 571 -5.57 22.45 4.12
C GLN A 571 -5.66 23.95 3.79
N PRO A 572 -5.16 24.85 4.66
CA PRO A 572 -5.15 26.27 4.37
C PRO A 572 -4.11 26.61 3.30
N GLY A 573 -4.56 27.27 2.24
CA GLY A 573 -3.71 27.98 1.30
C GLY A 573 -3.37 27.25 0.00
N PHE A 574 -2.96 25.98 0.04
CA PHE A 574 -2.50 25.23 -1.13
C PHE A 574 -2.98 23.77 -1.17
N ASP A 575 -3.11 23.22 -2.37
CA ASP A 575 -3.56 21.84 -2.62
C ASP A 575 -2.40 20.90 -3.00
N ALA A 576 -1.26 21.41 -3.45
CA ALA A 576 -0.06 20.59 -3.70
C ALA A 576 1.25 21.35 -3.45
N VAL A 577 2.31 20.61 -3.07
CA VAL A 577 3.67 21.15 -2.87
C VAL A 577 4.73 20.27 -3.50
N TYR A 578 5.70 20.89 -4.19
CA TYR A 578 6.81 20.24 -4.88
C TYR A 578 8.13 20.82 -4.36
N PRO A 579 8.91 20.06 -3.58
CA PRO A 579 10.17 20.56 -3.03
C PRO A 579 11.28 20.61 -4.10
N PHE A 580 12.16 21.60 -4.01
CA PHE A 580 13.39 21.71 -4.80
C PHE A 580 14.56 22.20 -3.92
N LEU A 581 15.80 21.86 -4.29
CA LEU A 581 17.02 22.40 -3.70
C LEU A 581 17.49 23.61 -4.48
N TYR A 582 17.76 24.70 -3.77
CA TYR A 582 18.15 25.96 -4.36
C TYR A 582 19.67 26.04 -4.60
N GLY A 583 20.08 26.05 -5.86
CA GLY A 583 21.47 26.28 -6.27
C GLY A 583 22.45 25.18 -5.88
N ASP A 584 21.96 23.99 -5.54
CA ASP A 584 22.76 22.86 -5.05
C ASP A 584 22.04 21.53 -5.34
N ILE A 585 22.75 20.42 -5.16
CA ILE A 585 22.23 19.06 -5.11
C ILE A 585 22.34 18.44 -3.71
N HIS A 586 23.02 19.08 -2.76
CA HIS A 586 23.12 18.60 -1.38
C HIS A 586 21.79 18.72 -0.64
N LEU A 587 21.39 17.64 0.03
CA LEU A 587 20.20 17.56 0.86
C LEU A 587 20.39 18.39 2.13
N ASP A 588 20.09 19.68 2.02
CA ASP A 588 20.13 20.65 3.11
C ASP A 588 18.77 21.31 3.27
N VAL A 589 18.16 21.17 4.45
CA VAL A 589 16.87 21.81 4.77
C VAL A 589 16.95 23.31 4.56
N GLN A 590 18.11 23.93 4.84
CA GLN A 590 18.32 25.36 4.68
C GLN A 590 18.41 25.81 3.22
N LYS A 591 18.54 24.88 2.26
CA LYS A 591 18.49 25.11 0.82
C LYS A 591 17.17 24.63 0.18
N LEU A 592 16.25 24.11 0.98
CA LEU A 592 14.97 23.61 0.49
C LEU A 592 14.00 24.76 0.20
N GLY A 593 13.60 24.90 -1.07
CA GLY A 593 12.49 25.72 -1.53
C GLY A 593 11.35 24.86 -2.06
N PHE A 594 10.27 25.49 -2.52
CA PHE A 594 9.10 24.75 -3.01
C PHE A 594 8.29 25.52 -4.06
N ILE A 595 7.63 24.75 -4.93
CA ILE A 595 6.50 25.19 -5.75
C ILE A 595 5.24 24.80 -4.99
N ILE A 596 4.33 25.75 -4.76
CA ILE A 596 3.01 25.48 -4.20
C ILE A 596 1.92 25.76 -5.22
N VAL A 597 0.92 24.88 -5.24
CA VAL A 597 -0.15 24.91 -6.22
C VAL A 597 -1.48 24.93 -5.49
N GLN A 598 -2.34 25.87 -5.90
CA GLN A 598 -3.74 25.91 -5.50
C GLN A 598 -4.62 25.68 -6.72
N VAL A 599 -5.62 24.83 -6.57
CA VAL A 599 -6.55 24.45 -7.63
C VAL A 599 -7.95 24.94 -7.28
N LYS A 600 -8.60 25.54 -8.27
CA LYS A 600 -9.99 25.96 -8.22
C LYS A 600 -10.70 25.48 -9.47
N ASN A 601 -11.47 24.42 -9.29
CA ASN A 601 -12.35 23.87 -10.32
C ASN A 601 -13.79 24.37 -10.09
N ASP A 602 -13.97 25.70 -9.97
CA ASP A 602 -15.28 26.33 -9.74
C ASP A 602 -15.42 27.57 -10.64
N ALA A 603 -16.45 27.58 -11.48
CA ALA A 603 -16.75 28.66 -12.41
C ALA A 603 -17.19 29.97 -11.72
N SER A 604 -17.44 29.95 -10.41
CA SER A 604 -17.75 31.13 -9.58
C SER A 604 -16.51 31.96 -9.22
N ILE A 605 -15.31 31.38 -9.38
CA ILE A 605 -14.05 32.05 -9.03
C ILE A 605 -13.70 33.05 -10.12
N SER A 606 -13.93 34.34 -9.82
CA SER A 606 -13.58 35.46 -10.69
C SER A 606 -12.15 35.98 -10.43
N PRO A 607 -11.51 36.65 -11.41
CA PRO A 607 -10.20 37.27 -11.24
C PRO A 607 -10.08 38.23 -10.05
N LYS A 608 -11.18 38.86 -9.63
CA LYS A 608 -11.22 39.74 -8.45
C LYS A 608 -10.85 39.03 -7.14
N LYS A 609 -10.96 37.70 -7.09
CA LYS A 609 -10.66 36.88 -5.90
C LYS A 609 -9.21 36.38 -5.86
N PHE A 610 -8.45 36.49 -6.95
CA PHE A 610 -7.11 35.89 -7.04
C PHE A 610 -6.15 36.42 -5.97
N ASN A 611 -6.13 37.73 -5.71
CA ASN A 611 -5.30 38.33 -4.65
C ASN A 611 -5.58 37.71 -3.28
N GLY A 612 -6.86 37.48 -2.94
CA GLY A 612 -7.25 36.80 -1.70
C GLY A 612 -6.68 35.38 -1.62
N ILE A 613 -6.76 34.63 -2.71
CA ILE A 613 -6.21 33.27 -2.78
C ILE A 613 -4.68 33.29 -2.58
N PHE A 614 -3.94 34.21 -3.21
CA PHE A 614 -2.50 34.31 -3.01
C PHE A 614 -2.12 34.74 -1.59
N ARG A 615 -2.94 35.56 -0.92
CA ARG A 615 -2.77 35.86 0.51
C ARG A 615 -2.96 34.62 1.38
N ASP A 616 -3.83 33.70 0.99
CA ASP A 616 -4.01 32.42 1.67
C ASP A 616 -2.86 31.44 1.38
N MET A 617 -2.24 31.54 0.20
CA MET A 617 -1.01 30.82 -0.19
C MET A 617 0.28 31.40 0.43
N ASP A 618 0.19 32.27 1.44
CA ASP A 618 1.37 32.77 2.14
C ASP A 618 2.04 31.62 2.91
N PRO A 619 3.33 31.31 2.66
CA PRO A 619 3.98 30.11 3.17
C PRO A 619 4.12 30.09 4.70
N PHE A 620 4.09 31.24 5.38
CA PHE A 620 4.07 31.26 6.85
C PHE A 620 2.65 31.12 7.40
N LYS A 621 1.65 31.60 6.65
CA LYS A 621 0.22 31.42 7.00
C LYS A 621 -0.22 29.97 6.80
N SER A 622 0.28 29.32 5.76
CA SER A 622 0.02 27.91 5.46
C SER A 622 0.99 26.95 6.16
N GLU A 623 1.72 27.43 7.18
CA GLU A 623 2.64 26.67 8.05
C GLU A 623 3.70 25.82 7.31
N LEU A 624 3.97 26.13 6.04
CA LEU A 624 5.11 25.57 5.30
C LEU A 624 6.44 26.08 5.87
N LEU A 625 6.43 27.32 6.33
CA LEU A 625 7.57 28.00 6.95
C LEU A 625 7.20 28.48 8.35
N ASP A 626 8.18 28.45 9.24
CA ASP A 626 8.06 29.04 10.57
C ASP A 626 9.12 30.13 10.82
N ALA A 627 9.16 30.66 12.04
CA ALA A 627 10.11 31.72 12.39
C ALA A 627 11.58 31.29 12.27
N SER A 628 11.89 29.99 12.42
CA SER A 628 13.24 29.43 12.33
C SER A 628 13.77 29.39 10.90
N ASP A 629 12.89 29.44 9.90
CA ASP A 629 13.28 29.48 8.49
C ASP A 629 13.78 30.84 8.03
N LYS A 630 13.60 31.89 8.85
CA LYS A 630 14.02 33.25 8.53
C LYS A 630 15.50 33.45 8.82
N LYS A 631 16.23 33.97 7.84
CA LYS A 631 17.59 34.50 7.99
C LYS A 631 17.54 36.02 7.89
N ASN A 632 18.02 36.73 8.93
CA ASN A 632 17.90 38.19 9.02
C ASN A 632 16.46 38.69 8.85
N GLY A 633 15.49 37.96 9.41
CA GLY A 633 14.07 38.30 9.37
C GLY A 633 13.33 37.96 8.07
N ILE A 634 13.99 37.39 7.06
CA ILE A 634 13.39 37.04 5.76
C ILE A 634 13.66 35.57 5.40
N PHE A 635 12.79 34.96 4.59
CA PHE A 635 13.07 33.66 4.01
C PHE A 635 14.09 33.80 2.86
N PRO A 636 15.22 33.07 2.88
CA PRO A 636 16.33 33.34 1.97
C PRO A 636 16.15 32.74 0.56
N ILE A 637 15.12 31.92 0.33
CA ILE A 637 14.94 31.18 -0.93
C ILE A 637 13.69 31.69 -1.66
N PRO A 638 13.75 31.97 -2.97
CA PRO A 638 12.56 32.29 -3.74
C PRO A 638 11.63 31.09 -3.89
N ILE A 639 10.32 31.30 -3.82
CA ILE A 639 9.29 30.26 -4.01
C ILE A 639 8.47 30.53 -5.28
N ILE A 640 7.75 29.51 -5.75
CA ILE A 640 6.83 29.64 -6.89
C ILE A 640 5.42 29.33 -6.41
N ARG A 641 4.44 30.17 -6.75
CA ARG A 641 3.03 29.98 -6.40
C ARG A 641 2.19 29.93 -7.67
N LEU A 642 1.45 28.84 -7.85
CA LEU A 642 0.60 28.63 -9.03
C LEU A 642 -0.86 28.50 -8.59
N LEU A 643 -1.75 29.26 -9.23
CA LEU A 643 -3.18 29.10 -9.11
C LEU A 643 -3.75 28.54 -10.42
N PHE A 644 -4.29 27.32 -10.38
CA PHE A 644 -5.03 26.72 -11.49
C PHE A 644 -6.53 26.98 -11.32
N SER A 645 -7.07 27.91 -12.10
CA SER A 645 -8.50 28.21 -12.15
C SER A 645 -9.14 27.52 -13.36
N LEU A 646 -9.42 26.22 -13.22
CA LEU A 646 -9.73 25.32 -14.34
C LEU A 646 -11.05 25.65 -15.04
N SER A 647 -12.10 26.00 -14.29
CA SER A 647 -13.43 26.34 -14.84
C SER A 647 -13.62 27.84 -15.08
N SER A 648 -12.54 28.62 -15.19
CA SER A 648 -12.63 30.08 -15.39
C SER A 648 -13.44 30.44 -16.64
N LYS A 649 -14.29 31.46 -16.53
CA LYS A 649 -15.02 32.01 -17.69
C LYS A 649 -14.08 32.93 -18.49
N GLY A 650 -13.89 32.65 -19.77
CA GLY A 650 -13.07 33.44 -20.69
C GLY A 650 -11.99 32.60 -21.39
N ASP A 651 -11.16 33.26 -22.21
CA ASP A 651 -10.12 32.58 -22.97
C ASP A 651 -9.03 32.02 -22.05
N PRO A 652 -8.58 30.77 -22.28
CA PRO A 652 -7.50 30.17 -21.51
C PRO A 652 -6.21 30.99 -21.61
N LYS A 653 -5.60 31.31 -20.46
CA LYS A 653 -4.38 32.12 -20.40
C LYS A 653 -3.56 31.87 -19.13
N VAL A 654 -2.27 32.19 -19.21
CA VAL A 654 -1.37 32.24 -18.05
C VAL A 654 -0.96 33.68 -17.79
N GLU A 655 -1.18 34.15 -16.57
CA GLU A 655 -0.93 35.53 -16.16
C GLU A 655 0.09 35.57 -15.02
N HIS A 656 1.13 36.41 -15.18
CA HIS A 656 2.05 36.73 -14.10
C HIS A 656 1.43 37.80 -13.20
N MET A 657 1.29 37.50 -11.91
CA MET A 657 0.65 38.39 -10.95
C MET A 657 1.56 39.55 -10.58
N LYS A 658 0.97 40.75 -10.58
CA LYS A 658 1.59 41.98 -10.08
C LYS A 658 0.66 42.63 -9.08
N TYR A 659 1.17 42.90 -7.89
CA TYR A 659 0.41 43.48 -6.80
C TYR A 659 0.58 44.99 -6.75
N LYS A 660 -0.48 45.72 -6.40
CA LYS A 660 -0.39 47.17 -6.17
C LYS A 660 0.34 47.45 -4.86
N SER A 661 0.09 46.62 -3.85
CA SER A 661 0.79 46.59 -2.57
C SER A 661 1.18 45.14 -2.22
N PRO A 662 2.32 44.89 -1.54
CA PRO A 662 2.66 43.56 -1.06
C PRO A 662 1.56 42.89 -0.22
N SER A 663 0.75 43.68 0.50
CA SER A 663 -0.40 43.21 1.27
C SER A 663 -1.51 42.56 0.44
N ASP A 664 -1.54 42.81 -0.87
CA ASP A 664 -2.50 42.19 -1.79
C ASP A 664 -2.15 40.73 -2.11
N GLY A 665 -0.88 40.34 -1.93
CA GLY A 665 -0.37 39.01 -2.28
C GLY A 665 0.22 38.23 -1.11
N ALA A 666 0.41 38.85 0.05
CA ALA A 666 0.96 38.23 1.27
C ALA A 666 0.34 38.82 2.55
N THR A 667 0.40 38.03 3.61
CA THR A 667 0.02 38.42 4.97
C THR A 667 1.22 38.61 5.89
N SER A 668 2.33 37.94 5.58
CA SER A 668 3.59 37.97 6.31
C SER A 668 4.44 39.13 5.82
N LEU A 669 4.26 40.29 6.48
CA LEU A 669 4.92 41.53 6.12
C LEU A 669 5.92 41.96 7.21
N GLY A 670 7.01 42.60 6.80
CA GLY A 670 7.95 43.26 7.70
C GLY A 670 7.46 44.64 8.15
N ASN A 671 8.21 45.29 9.04
CA ASN A 671 7.85 46.57 9.66
C ASN A 671 7.59 47.71 8.65
N LYS A 672 8.16 47.63 7.45
CA LYS A 672 7.99 48.62 6.37
C LYS A 672 7.02 48.15 5.28
N GLY A 673 6.24 47.09 5.53
CA GLY A 673 5.18 46.60 4.63
C GLY A 673 5.65 45.73 3.46
N GLN A 674 6.94 45.39 3.33
CA GLN A 674 7.40 44.42 2.32
C GLN A 674 7.11 42.99 2.77
N ALA A 675 6.94 42.07 1.81
CA ALA A 675 6.79 40.64 2.11
C ALA A 675 8.07 40.07 2.76
N LEU A 676 7.90 39.08 3.63
CA LEU A 676 9.03 38.40 4.28
C LEU A 676 9.69 37.31 3.41
N PHE A 677 9.20 37.09 2.20
CA PHE A 677 9.68 36.09 1.25
C PHE A 677 9.63 36.62 -0.19
N THR A 678 10.42 36.01 -1.07
CA THR A 678 10.39 36.27 -2.51
C THR A 678 9.49 35.25 -3.19
N SER A 679 8.55 35.67 -4.05
CA SER A 679 7.70 34.74 -4.81
C SER A 679 7.52 35.14 -6.27
N TYR A 680 7.36 34.12 -7.11
CA TYR A 680 6.94 34.22 -8.51
C TYR A 680 5.56 33.60 -8.65
N ASP A 681 4.57 34.43 -8.97
CA ASP A 681 3.16 34.07 -8.81
C ASP A 681 2.44 34.07 -10.16
N TYR A 682 1.83 32.95 -10.52
CA TYR A 682 1.15 32.79 -11.79
C TYR A 682 -0.26 32.23 -11.64
N VAL A 683 -1.18 32.72 -12.45
CA VAL A 683 -2.53 32.16 -12.58
C VAL A 683 -2.67 31.49 -13.93
N CYS A 684 -3.04 30.22 -13.93
CA CYS A 684 -3.42 29.46 -15.11
C CYS A 684 -4.95 29.37 -15.15
N SER A 685 -5.58 30.16 -16.01
CA SER A 685 -7.04 30.19 -16.17
C SER A 685 -7.46 29.35 -17.37
N GLY A 686 -8.42 28.44 -17.17
CA GLY A 686 -8.92 27.55 -18.22
C GLY A 686 -7.98 26.37 -18.53
N VAL A 687 -8.36 25.57 -19.53
CA VAL A 687 -7.62 24.38 -19.99
C VAL A 687 -7.58 24.37 -21.51
N SER A 688 -6.38 24.57 -22.08
CA SER A 688 -6.11 24.53 -23.53
C SER A 688 -4.69 24.06 -23.81
N GLU A 689 -4.46 23.56 -25.02
CA GLU A 689 -3.14 23.24 -25.53
C GLU A 689 -2.23 24.47 -25.68
N ASP A 690 -2.83 25.65 -25.87
CA ASP A 690 -2.10 26.93 -25.96
C ASP A 690 -1.42 27.34 -24.65
N ILE A 691 -1.87 26.77 -23.53
CA ILE A 691 -1.36 27.09 -22.20
C ILE A 691 -0.75 25.89 -21.47
N LEU A 692 -1.08 24.65 -21.86
CA LEU A 692 -0.61 23.43 -21.19
C LEU A 692 -0.23 22.38 -22.22
N LYS A 693 1.05 21.97 -22.24
CA LYS A 693 1.55 20.90 -23.12
C LYS A 693 0.83 19.55 -22.93
N PRO A 694 0.51 19.09 -21.70
CA PRO A 694 -0.22 17.83 -21.51
C PRO A 694 -1.59 17.77 -22.21
N VAL A 695 -2.18 18.91 -22.58
CA VAL A 695 -3.52 19.04 -23.17
C VAL A 695 -3.47 19.04 -24.71
N ALA A 696 -2.29 19.03 -25.31
CA ALA A 696 -2.12 19.12 -26.75
C ALA A 696 -2.57 17.87 -27.52
N GLY A 697 -2.97 18.08 -28.77
CA GLY A 697 -3.30 17.01 -29.72
C GLY A 697 -4.65 16.33 -29.48
N ASP A 698 -4.77 15.08 -29.90
CA ASP A 698 -6.04 14.34 -29.98
C ASP A 698 -6.74 14.12 -28.63
N THR A 699 -6.05 14.37 -27.52
CA THR A 699 -6.59 14.20 -26.15
C THR A 699 -7.17 15.48 -25.54
N SER A 700 -7.06 16.63 -26.22
CA SER A 700 -7.51 17.95 -25.72
C SER A 700 -8.97 17.93 -25.25
N ASN A 701 -9.84 17.29 -26.03
CA ASN A 701 -11.27 17.20 -25.71
C ASN A 701 -11.53 16.35 -24.47
N ALA A 702 -10.76 15.27 -24.24
CA ALA A 702 -10.90 14.43 -23.06
C ALA A 702 -10.55 15.20 -21.77
N TRP A 703 -9.46 15.98 -21.79
CA TRP A 703 -9.09 16.84 -20.67
C TRP A 703 -10.18 17.87 -20.35
N LYS A 704 -10.68 18.57 -21.37
CA LYS A 704 -11.76 19.56 -21.23
C LYS A 704 -13.05 18.92 -20.70
N ALA A 705 -13.38 17.71 -21.14
CA ALA A 705 -14.54 16.97 -20.66
C ALA A 705 -14.40 16.62 -19.17
N MET A 706 -13.25 16.11 -18.73
CA MET A 706 -13.00 15.76 -17.32
C MET A 706 -13.08 16.97 -16.38
N VAL A 707 -12.61 18.15 -16.82
CA VAL A 707 -12.71 19.40 -16.05
C VAL A 707 -14.16 19.82 -15.88
N ASN A 708 -14.95 19.73 -16.94
CA ASN A 708 -16.34 20.18 -16.99
C ASN A 708 -17.36 19.13 -16.53
N MET A 709 -16.92 17.91 -16.24
CA MET A 709 -17.76 16.83 -15.74
C MET A 709 -18.46 17.33 -14.47
N ARG A 710 -19.80 17.35 -14.48
CA ARG A 710 -20.62 17.70 -13.32
C ARG A 710 -21.10 16.42 -12.64
N GLU A 711 -21.26 16.47 -11.33
CA GLU A 711 -22.05 15.45 -10.64
C GLU A 711 -23.49 15.61 -11.11
N GLU A 712 -23.94 14.73 -12.02
CA GLU A 712 -25.32 14.68 -12.46
C GLU A 712 -26.18 14.08 -11.34
N TRP A 713 -26.58 14.92 -10.38
CA TRP A 713 -27.51 14.55 -9.32
C TRP A 713 -28.83 13.98 -9.89
N ASP A 714 -29.17 14.33 -11.13
CA ASP A 714 -30.42 13.90 -11.75
C ASP A 714 -30.39 12.47 -12.34
N LYS A 715 -29.20 11.86 -12.48
CA LYS A 715 -29.05 10.50 -13.05
C LYS A 715 -29.87 9.49 -12.28
N PHE A 716 -29.96 9.67 -10.97
CA PHE A 716 -30.78 8.86 -10.08
C PHE A 716 -32.27 8.86 -10.49
N PHE A 717 -32.79 9.98 -10.99
CA PHE A 717 -34.18 10.07 -11.45
C PHE A 717 -34.35 9.57 -12.88
N ARG A 718 -33.38 9.80 -13.77
CA ARG A 718 -33.47 9.38 -15.18
C ARG A 718 -33.57 7.86 -15.36
N GLY A 719 -33.10 7.07 -14.39
CA GLY A 719 -33.23 5.61 -14.37
C GLY A 719 -34.53 5.09 -13.76
N SER A 720 -35.37 5.96 -13.18
CA SER A 720 -36.66 5.57 -12.60
C SER A 720 -37.74 5.53 -13.67
N ASN A 721 -38.63 4.55 -13.59
CA ASN A 721 -39.85 4.53 -14.41
C ASN A 721 -40.83 5.66 -14.01
N GLU A 722 -40.67 6.21 -12.80
CA GLU A 722 -41.50 7.29 -12.24
C GLU A 722 -40.58 8.40 -11.69
N PRO A 723 -39.89 9.15 -12.55
CA PRO A 723 -38.89 10.13 -12.14
C PRO A 723 -39.51 11.25 -11.29
N GLU A 724 -40.71 11.71 -11.64
CA GLU A 724 -41.43 12.78 -10.92
C GLU A 724 -41.74 12.41 -9.46
N ILE A 725 -42.20 11.18 -9.21
CA ILE A 725 -42.50 10.68 -7.85
C ILE A 725 -41.22 10.52 -7.02
N LEU A 726 -40.16 10.00 -7.64
CA LEU A 726 -38.87 9.84 -6.97
C LEU A 726 -38.24 11.18 -6.63
N ARG A 727 -38.35 12.17 -7.53
CA ARG A 727 -37.92 13.54 -7.25
C ARG A 727 -38.72 14.14 -6.11
N SER A 728 -40.07 14.05 -6.11
CA SER A 728 -40.90 14.62 -5.04
C SER A 728 -40.63 14.02 -3.64
N SER A 729 -40.03 12.83 -3.58
CA SER A 729 -39.56 12.19 -2.35
C SER A 729 -38.30 12.85 -1.74
N LEU A 730 -37.67 13.78 -2.47
CA LEU A 730 -36.54 14.60 -2.03
C LEU A 730 -36.90 16.10 -2.14
N PRO A 731 -37.81 16.59 -1.30
CA PRO A 731 -38.33 17.92 -1.49
C PRO A 731 -37.33 18.98 -0.98
N GLY A 732 -37.17 20.06 -1.75
CA GLY A 732 -36.17 21.11 -1.48
C GLY A 732 -34.73 20.80 -1.94
N THR A 733 -34.45 19.64 -2.55
CA THR A 733 -33.09 19.27 -2.99
C THR A 733 -32.77 19.67 -4.43
N GLY A 734 -33.73 20.23 -5.19
CA GLY A 734 -33.57 20.61 -6.58
C GLY A 734 -34.34 21.89 -6.91
N ALA A 735 -34.04 22.50 -8.06
CA ALA A 735 -34.67 23.74 -8.52
C ALA A 735 -36.01 23.52 -9.26
N ASP A 736 -36.51 22.28 -9.29
CA ASP A 736 -37.77 21.95 -9.96
C ASP A 736 -38.97 22.54 -9.19
N LYS A 737 -39.80 23.29 -9.91
CA LYS A 737 -40.93 24.01 -9.32
C LYS A 737 -42.00 23.07 -8.79
N THR A 738 -42.18 21.90 -9.42
CA THR A 738 -43.20 20.90 -9.05
C THR A 738 -43.05 20.41 -7.61
N HIS A 739 -41.83 20.45 -7.03
CA HIS A 739 -41.60 20.11 -5.63
C HIS A 739 -42.08 21.19 -4.67
N SER A 740 -41.82 22.45 -5.03
CA SER A 740 -42.15 23.62 -4.20
C SER A 740 -43.61 24.03 -4.31
N GLU A 741 -44.30 23.63 -5.38
CA GLU A 741 -45.73 23.93 -5.60
C GLU A 741 -46.63 23.34 -4.50
N PHE A 742 -46.22 22.24 -3.86
CA PHE A 742 -46.91 21.69 -2.69
C PHE A 742 -46.51 22.35 -1.36
N TRP A 743 -45.44 23.15 -1.34
CA TRP A 743 -44.85 23.69 -0.11
C TRP A 743 -45.29 25.12 0.17
N TRP A 744 -45.42 25.95 -0.86
CA TRP A 744 -45.88 27.32 -0.74
C TRP A 744 -46.91 27.64 -1.83
N LYS A 745 -48.06 28.18 -1.40
CA LYS A 745 -49.11 28.72 -2.28
C LYS A 745 -48.69 30.03 -2.93
#